data_AF-A0A399ZKX2-F1
#
_entry.id   AF-A0A399ZKX2-F1
#
_cell.length_a   1.000
_cell.length_b   1.000
_cell.length_c   1.000
_cell.angle_alpha   90.00
_cell.angle_beta   90.00
_cell.angle_gamma   90.00
#
_symmetry.space_group_name_H-M   'P 1'
#
loop_
_entity.id
_entity.type
_entity.pdbx_description
1 polymer ?
#
loop_
_entity_poly.entity_id
_entity_poly.type
_entity_poly.pdbx_seq_one_letter_code
_entity_poly.pdbx_strand_id
1 'polypeptide(L)'
;MKTKTCFLNLTLALCLIASAFALSPASPAEAADESQGVSPQGFLNPDGTLNLSKDLRGSLDLSGWDVSLDPARGPLFAPLGAPAVGDWENLGGGGLPVSPNNLVSAVAVSGSDVYIGGSFTDLNDDPTMDYIAKWDGTNWSALGSNGAGDGSINNSVNAIAVSGTDLYVGGDFEDVNNGGTALNAADYIAKWDGANWSALGSNGAGDGSISPYSEVYAVAVSGSDVYVGGWFESVNNRGTVLNEADNIAKWDGTDWSALGSNGAGEGSLNNDVYAIAVSGTDVYVGGAFKDVNNSGMALNEADNIAKWDGTNWSALGSNGAGDGSLNFQVDAIAVSGSDLYVGGDFYDVNNGGAVLTAADKIAKWDGTDWSALSSNGSGDGSLNSSVNAIAISGADVYVGGWFSEVNNDGTILDEADYIAKWDGTDWSALSSNGAGNGSLSDAVNTIVVSGADMYVGGWFEDVNNGGASLGADGIVRWDGANWHAISPPFQGALNSEVSAVAVNGTDVYVGGSFTNANGIASADYIAKWDGTNWSALGSNGAGNGSLDYTVYAIVVSGSDLYVGGGFENVNNGGTVLTAADNIAKWDGTDWSALGSNGAGEGSLNNNVYDIAVSGTDLYVGGNFADVNNSGTELGAADYIAKWDGTNWSALGSNGAGDGSLNDNVYAIAVSGSDVYAGGRFADVNNSGTELGAADYIAKWDGANWSALGSNGSGDGSLNNSVYAIAVSGTDIYAGGWFENVNNGGTALSAADYIAKWDGTNWSALGSDGAGGGSLPPASGVKAIVISGANVYVGGWFENVNNGGTPLNAADYIAKWDGTNWSALGSDGAGGGSLNSEVYVIAVGPGALYAGGDFANVNNNGAVLPYADRVAAYGIDDPAPFVASITRANANPTSALSANFTVTFSEDVTGVDQSDFALTKT
;
A
#
# COMPACT_ATOMS: atom_id res chain seq x y z
N MET A 1 -27.51 -44.28 -64.45
CA MET A 1 -26.39 -44.82 -65.27
C MET A 1 -25.70 -43.67 -66.00
N LYS A 2 -24.39 -43.81 -66.26
CA LYS A 2 -23.53 -43.09 -67.22
C LYS A 2 -24.04 -41.85 -68.02
N THR A 3 -23.53 -40.68 -67.62
CA THR A 3 -22.66 -39.74 -68.39
C THR A 3 -23.11 -38.98 -69.67
N LYS A 4 -22.86 -37.65 -69.64
CA LYS A 4 -21.95 -36.82 -70.51
C LYS A 4 -22.46 -35.93 -71.70
N THR A 5 -22.26 -34.60 -71.54
CA THR A 5 -21.47 -33.62 -72.38
C THR A 5 -21.75 -33.47 -73.91
N CYS A 6 -21.52 -32.33 -74.62
CA CYS A 6 -20.94 -31.00 -74.29
C CYS A 6 -21.11 -29.94 -75.42
N PHE A 7 -20.73 -28.67 -75.11
CA PHE A 7 -20.02 -27.66 -75.97
C PHE A 7 -20.69 -27.02 -77.23
N LEU A 8 -20.34 -25.79 -77.68
CA LEU A 8 -19.70 -24.57 -77.10
C LEU A 8 -19.69 -23.38 -78.14
N ASN A 9 -19.33 -22.14 -77.72
CA ASN A 9 -18.62 -21.06 -78.47
C ASN A 9 -19.42 -20.08 -79.41
N LEU A 10 -19.09 -18.77 -79.57
CA LEU A 10 -18.08 -17.85 -78.95
C LEU A 10 -18.31 -16.33 -79.24
N THR A 11 -18.05 -15.41 -78.27
CA THR A 11 -17.67 -13.94 -78.36
C THR A 11 -18.60 -12.87 -79.02
N LEU A 12 -18.51 -11.54 -78.77
CA LEU A 12 -17.60 -10.66 -77.96
C LEU A 12 -18.37 -9.47 -77.27
N ALA A 13 -17.69 -8.64 -76.46
CA ALA A 13 -18.19 -7.58 -75.56
C ALA A 13 -18.29 -6.14 -76.20
N LEU A 14 -18.50 -4.98 -75.54
CA LEU A 14 -18.10 -4.47 -74.19
C LEU A 14 -19.11 -3.42 -73.60
N CYS A 15 -18.82 -2.88 -72.40
CA CYS A 15 -19.76 -2.38 -71.39
C CYS A 15 -19.89 -0.85 -71.21
N LEU A 16 -20.92 -0.42 -70.46
CA LEU A 16 -20.83 0.56 -69.36
C LEU A 16 -22.05 0.38 -68.41
N ILE A 17 -21.87 0.58 -67.08
CA ILE A 17 -22.81 0.14 -66.03
C ILE A 17 -22.92 1.20 -64.91
N ALA A 18 -24.13 1.46 -64.40
CA ALA A 18 -24.43 1.84 -62.99
C ALA A 18 -25.96 1.96 -62.72
N SER A 19 -26.66 0.84 -62.57
CA SER A 19 -28.02 0.74 -61.96
C SER A 19 -27.90 0.72 -60.43
N ALA A 20 -28.78 1.24 -59.56
CA ALA A 20 -30.20 1.68 -59.63
C ALA A 20 -31.24 0.57 -59.88
N PHE A 21 -31.86 0.01 -58.83
CA PHE A 21 -33.18 -0.63 -58.89
C PHE A 21 -33.94 -0.59 -57.54
N ALA A 22 -35.24 -0.91 -57.60
CA ALA A 22 -36.30 -0.41 -56.70
C ALA A 22 -36.62 -1.30 -55.47
N LEU A 23 -37.51 -0.78 -54.62
CA LEU A 23 -37.91 -1.33 -53.33
C LEU A 23 -38.89 -2.52 -53.42
N SER A 24 -38.90 -3.34 -52.36
CA SER A 24 -40.05 -4.14 -51.90
C SER A 24 -40.44 -3.69 -50.48
N PRO A 25 -41.74 -3.69 -50.10
CA PRO A 25 -42.17 -3.25 -48.77
C PRO A 25 -41.75 -4.25 -47.68
N ALA A 26 -41.23 -3.73 -46.58
CA ALA A 26 -40.90 -4.53 -45.39
C ALA A 26 -42.17 -4.89 -44.59
N SER A 27 -42.07 -5.96 -43.80
CA SER A 27 -42.99 -6.26 -42.70
C SER A 27 -42.94 -5.15 -41.64
N PRO A 28 -44.00 -4.96 -40.83
CA PRO A 28 -43.87 -4.16 -39.61
C PRO A 28 -42.79 -4.80 -38.73
N ALA A 29 -41.84 -4.00 -38.25
CA ALA A 29 -40.95 -4.44 -37.20
C ALA A 29 -41.76 -4.55 -35.89
N GLU A 30 -41.49 -5.59 -35.11
CA GLU A 30 -41.88 -5.63 -33.71
C GLU A 30 -41.14 -4.50 -32.97
N ALA A 31 -41.80 -3.88 -31.99
CA ALA A 31 -41.08 -3.03 -31.05
C ALA A 31 -40.16 -3.94 -30.23
N ALA A 32 -38.85 -3.69 -30.29
CA ALA A 32 -37.90 -4.35 -29.41
C ALA A 32 -38.14 -3.89 -27.96
N ASP A 33 -37.71 -4.72 -27.01
CA ASP A 33 -37.83 -4.46 -25.58
C ASP A 33 -37.03 -3.20 -25.20
N GLU A 34 -37.73 -2.14 -24.74
CA GLU A 34 -37.10 -1.03 -24.02
C GLU A 34 -37.07 -1.40 -22.53
N SER A 35 -36.14 -2.28 -22.16
CA SER A 35 -35.91 -2.74 -20.80
C SER A 35 -34.42 -2.74 -20.45
N GLN A 36 -34.10 -2.25 -19.25
CA GLN A 36 -32.78 -1.81 -18.78
C GLN A 36 -32.26 -0.53 -19.44
N GLY A 37 -31.88 0.44 -18.61
CA GLY A 37 -31.16 1.63 -19.05
C GLY A 37 -29.65 1.37 -19.14
N VAL A 38 -28.91 2.33 -19.67
CA VAL A 38 -27.45 2.29 -19.75
C VAL A 38 -26.83 3.17 -18.66
N SER A 39 -25.86 2.66 -17.90
CA SER A 39 -25.14 3.44 -16.89
C SER A 39 -24.40 4.64 -17.52
N PRO A 40 -24.47 5.86 -16.94
CA PRO A 40 -23.72 7.03 -17.38
C PRO A 40 -22.22 6.84 -17.49
N GLN A 41 -21.60 6.01 -16.65
CA GLN A 41 -20.14 5.87 -16.46
C GLN A 41 -19.37 5.79 -17.80
N GLY A 42 -19.74 4.84 -18.66
CA GLY A 42 -19.10 4.65 -19.98
C GLY A 42 -19.30 5.84 -20.95
N PHE A 43 -20.25 6.74 -20.66
CA PHE A 43 -20.64 7.89 -21.46
C PHE A 43 -20.22 9.24 -20.86
N LEU A 44 -19.50 9.30 -19.74
CA LEU A 44 -19.02 10.57 -19.19
C LEU A 44 -17.74 11.10 -19.86
N ASN A 45 -17.49 12.38 -19.63
CA ASN A 45 -16.20 13.06 -19.68
C ASN A 45 -15.58 13.07 -18.26
N PRO A 46 -14.27 13.38 -18.10
CA PRO A 46 -13.64 13.48 -16.78
C PRO A 46 -14.24 14.54 -15.85
N ASP A 47 -14.92 15.56 -16.39
CA ASP A 47 -15.59 16.63 -15.61
C ASP A 47 -17.01 16.26 -15.16
N GLY A 48 -17.38 14.97 -15.21
CA GLY A 48 -18.73 14.48 -14.89
C GLY A 48 -19.80 14.82 -15.94
N THR A 49 -19.51 15.58 -16.99
CA THR A 49 -20.51 15.88 -18.04
C THR A 49 -20.73 14.70 -18.98
N LEU A 50 -21.93 14.59 -19.55
CA LEU A 50 -22.23 13.56 -20.55
C LEU A 50 -21.48 13.81 -21.87
N ASN A 51 -20.63 12.88 -22.27
CA ASN A 51 -19.84 12.92 -23.49
C ASN A 51 -20.71 12.63 -24.73
N LEU A 52 -21.34 13.69 -25.25
CA LEU A 52 -22.19 13.66 -26.45
C LEU A 52 -21.47 13.27 -27.77
N SER A 53 -20.18 12.93 -27.74
CA SER A 53 -19.46 12.36 -28.90
C SER A 53 -19.48 10.82 -28.95
N LYS A 54 -19.80 10.17 -27.82
CA LYS A 54 -20.06 8.72 -27.75
C LYS A 54 -21.50 8.45 -28.23
N ASP A 55 -21.69 7.41 -29.04
CA ASP A 55 -22.96 7.15 -29.78
C ASP A 55 -24.03 6.48 -28.88
N LEU A 56 -24.45 7.19 -27.82
CA LEU A 56 -25.44 6.75 -26.83
C LEU A 56 -26.80 6.46 -27.45
N ARG A 57 -27.37 5.28 -27.14
CA ARG A 57 -28.67 4.81 -27.65
C ARG A 57 -29.42 4.06 -26.56
N GLY A 58 -30.56 4.61 -26.13
CA GLY A 58 -31.39 4.07 -25.03
C GLY A 58 -31.74 5.17 -24.03
N SER A 59 -32.41 4.79 -22.93
CA SER A 59 -32.49 5.61 -21.72
C SER A 59 -31.24 5.40 -20.87
N LEU A 60 -30.71 6.47 -20.26
CA LEU A 60 -29.74 6.31 -19.18
C LEU A 60 -30.46 5.76 -17.93
N ASP A 61 -29.79 4.88 -17.18
CA ASP A 61 -30.20 4.53 -15.83
C ASP A 61 -29.44 5.40 -14.82
N LEU A 62 -30.14 5.99 -13.86
CA LEU A 62 -29.58 6.99 -12.94
C LEU A 62 -29.65 6.55 -11.47
N SER A 63 -29.97 5.29 -11.19
CA SER A 63 -29.70 4.70 -9.87
C SER A 63 -28.19 4.66 -9.60
N GLY A 64 -27.76 5.09 -8.42
CA GLY A 64 -26.34 5.16 -8.07
C GLY A 64 -25.61 6.39 -8.61
N TRP A 65 -26.32 7.45 -9.01
CA TRP A 65 -25.74 8.72 -9.47
C TRP A 65 -26.40 9.92 -8.80
N ASP A 66 -25.62 10.88 -8.28
CA ASP A 66 -26.11 12.24 -8.10
C ASP A 66 -26.02 13.00 -9.43
N VAL A 67 -26.98 13.91 -9.65
CA VAL A 67 -27.13 14.65 -10.91
C VAL A 67 -27.34 16.14 -10.63
N SER A 68 -26.23 16.85 -10.41
CA SER A 68 -26.22 18.30 -10.19
C SER A 68 -26.33 19.06 -11.52
N LEU A 69 -26.86 20.30 -11.46
CA LEU A 69 -27.16 21.12 -12.65
C LEU A 69 -26.28 22.36 -12.72
N ASP A 70 -25.22 22.29 -13.52
CA ASP A 70 -24.35 23.42 -13.80
C ASP A 70 -24.92 24.31 -14.94
N PRO A 71 -25.08 25.64 -14.72
CA PRO A 71 -25.64 26.55 -15.72
C PRO A 71 -24.83 26.73 -17.01
N ALA A 72 -23.57 26.30 -17.05
CA ALA A 72 -22.65 26.42 -18.19
C ALA A 72 -22.25 25.06 -18.78
N ARG A 73 -22.05 24.03 -17.94
CA ARG A 73 -21.63 22.67 -18.33
C ARG A 73 -22.82 21.74 -18.63
N GLY A 74 -23.98 21.94 -17.99
CA GLY A 74 -25.16 21.07 -18.11
C GLY A 74 -25.32 20.12 -16.91
N PRO A 75 -25.97 18.96 -17.07
CA PRO A 75 -26.03 17.96 -16.01
C PRO A 75 -24.64 17.34 -15.80
N LEU A 76 -24.17 17.39 -14.56
CA LEU A 76 -23.00 16.69 -14.06
C LEU A 76 -23.49 15.40 -13.41
N PHE A 77 -22.79 14.30 -13.63
CA PHE A 77 -23.09 12.99 -13.06
C PHE A 77 -21.90 12.57 -12.19
N ALA A 78 -22.12 12.43 -10.90
CA ALA A 78 -21.16 11.85 -9.94
C ALA A 78 -21.74 10.53 -9.41
N PRO A 79 -20.92 9.50 -9.11
CA PRO A 79 -21.39 8.33 -8.38
C PRO A 79 -22.07 8.78 -7.08
N LEU A 80 -23.23 8.18 -6.75
CA LEU A 80 -23.93 8.44 -5.49
C LEU A 80 -23.17 7.74 -4.35
N GLY A 81 -22.05 8.35 -4.00
CA GLY A 81 -21.02 7.77 -3.17
C GLY A 81 -19.81 8.70 -3.08
N ALA A 82 -19.42 9.43 -4.13
CA ALA A 82 -18.30 10.37 -4.11
C ALA A 82 -18.67 11.69 -3.37
N PRO A 83 -17.99 12.12 -2.30
CA PRO A 83 -18.45 13.22 -1.43
C PRO A 83 -17.63 14.53 -1.45
N ALA A 84 -17.74 15.38 -0.40
CA ALA A 84 -17.57 16.85 -0.46
C ALA A 84 -16.12 17.45 -0.60
N VAL A 85 -15.62 18.24 0.38
CA VAL A 85 -14.17 18.53 0.64
C VAL A 85 -13.96 18.98 2.13
N GLY A 86 -13.16 18.32 2.98
CA GLY A 86 -12.86 18.75 4.38
C GLY A 86 -13.89 18.52 5.51
N ASP A 87 -14.96 17.78 5.19
CA ASP A 87 -16.13 17.26 5.92
C ASP A 87 -15.98 16.51 7.26
N TRP A 88 -17.08 15.89 7.76
CA TRP A 88 -17.58 14.51 7.51
C TRP A 88 -19.16 14.32 7.64
N GLU A 89 -19.91 13.62 6.71
CA GLU A 89 -21.41 13.27 6.66
C GLU A 89 -21.79 11.91 5.87
N ASN A 90 -22.87 11.13 6.15
CA ASN A 90 -22.96 9.61 6.05
C ASN A 90 -23.22 8.76 4.72
N LEU A 91 -22.94 7.41 4.70
CA LEU A 91 -22.86 6.46 3.51
C LEU A 91 -23.82 5.21 3.38
N GLY A 92 -23.28 3.97 3.25
CA GLY A 92 -23.84 2.85 2.48
C GLY A 92 -23.42 1.44 2.90
N GLY A 93 -24.41 0.57 3.04
CA GLY A 93 -24.37 -0.69 3.80
C GLY A 93 -25.67 -1.49 3.73
N GLY A 94 -26.40 -1.39 2.63
CA GLY A 94 -27.72 -2.01 2.45
C GLY A 94 -28.83 -1.53 3.40
N GLY A 95 -28.51 -0.73 4.42
CA GLY A 95 -29.40 -0.44 5.55
C GLY A 95 -29.21 -1.37 6.75
N LEU A 96 -28.00 -1.92 6.98
CA LEU A 96 -27.64 -2.70 8.17
C LEU A 96 -26.42 -2.13 8.88
N PRO A 97 -26.39 -2.11 10.23
CA PRO A 97 -25.12 -0.57 10.92
C PRO A 97 -23.71 -1.11 11.20
N VAL A 98 -22.88 -1.54 10.25
CA VAL A 98 -21.83 -2.58 10.45
C VAL A 98 -20.44 -2.51 9.77
N SER A 99 -19.51 -3.34 10.27
CA SER A 99 -18.48 -2.73 11.11
C SER A 99 -17.33 -3.58 11.73
N PRO A 100 -16.50 -4.35 11.03
CA PRO A 100 -15.22 -4.95 11.50
C PRO A 100 -14.42 -4.54 12.84
N ASN A 101 -14.96 -4.50 14.10
CA ASN A 101 -14.38 -4.36 15.50
C ASN A 101 -12.95 -4.98 15.84
N ASN A 102 -11.85 -4.81 15.08
CA ASN A 102 -10.46 -5.28 15.45
C ASN A 102 -9.35 -4.22 14.86
N LEU A 103 -7.99 -4.28 15.00
CA LEU A 103 -6.72 -3.71 14.29
C LEU A 103 -6.44 -3.48 12.71
N VAL A 104 -7.34 -3.19 11.74
CA VAL A 104 -7.05 -2.86 10.28
C VAL A 104 -5.69 -2.16 9.92
N SER A 105 -5.01 -2.52 8.80
CA SER A 105 -3.53 -2.32 8.62
C SER A 105 -2.79 -2.16 7.24
N ALA A 106 -3.46 -2.12 6.07
CA ALA A 106 -2.98 -1.41 4.84
C ALA A 106 -4.08 -1.18 3.78
N VAL A 107 -4.11 -0.14 2.94
CA VAL A 107 -5.08 0.07 1.80
C VAL A 107 -4.38 -0.13 0.43
N ALA A 108 -5.01 -0.10 -0.75
CA ALA A 108 -4.50 0.19 -2.14
C ALA A 108 -5.56 1.04 -2.95
N VAL A 109 -5.43 1.43 -4.28
CA VAL A 109 -6.53 1.69 -5.33
C VAL A 109 -6.28 1.35 -6.83
N SER A 110 -7.31 0.83 -7.53
CA SER A 110 -7.61 0.93 -8.97
C SER A 110 -9.13 1.16 -9.18
N GLY A 111 -9.52 2.42 -9.41
CA GLY A 111 -10.91 2.81 -9.69
C GLY A 111 -11.76 3.12 -8.45
N SER A 112 -13.06 2.81 -8.48
CA SER A 112 -13.95 2.78 -7.30
C SER A 112 -14.29 1.35 -6.88
N ASP A 113 -13.56 0.40 -7.44
CA ASP A 113 -13.01 -0.62 -6.58
C ASP A 113 -12.24 0.11 -5.46
N VAL A 114 -12.25 -0.50 -4.29
CA VAL A 114 -11.23 -0.33 -3.27
C VAL A 114 -10.80 -1.71 -2.77
N TYR A 115 -10.34 -1.92 -1.54
CA TYR A 115 -10.29 -3.18 -0.79
C TYR A 115 -10.28 -2.89 0.74
N ILE A 116 -10.73 -3.75 1.71
CA ILE A 116 -10.86 -3.45 3.20
C ILE A 116 -10.08 -4.43 4.13
N GLY A 117 -10.07 -4.54 5.49
CA GLY A 117 -8.84 -5.17 6.11
C GLY A 117 -8.66 -6.05 7.36
N GLY A 118 -8.17 -7.33 7.24
CA GLY A 118 -7.13 -8.10 8.05
C GLY A 118 -7.43 -8.66 9.47
N SER A 119 -6.49 -9.14 10.30
CA SER A 119 -6.65 -9.71 11.70
C SER A 119 -7.96 -10.33 12.32
N PHE A 120 -9.05 -10.64 11.56
CA PHE A 120 -10.44 -11.11 11.87
C PHE A 120 -11.03 -12.74 11.91
N THR A 121 -12.06 -13.30 12.72
CA THR A 121 -13.32 -14.23 12.51
C THR A 121 -14.85 -13.78 12.84
N ASP A 122 -15.91 -14.04 12.00
CA ASP A 122 -17.47 -13.83 11.97
C ASP A 122 -18.26 -12.58 11.36
N LEU A 123 -18.71 -12.37 10.07
CA LEU A 123 -19.43 -11.11 9.57
C LEU A 123 -20.62 -11.18 8.59
N ASN A 124 -21.53 -10.19 8.75
CA ASN A 124 -22.86 -9.76 8.27
C ASN A 124 -24.17 -10.42 8.74
N ASP A 125 -24.25 -10.52 10.07
CA ASP A 125 -24.56 -11.74 10.79
C ASP A 125 -24.38 -12.96 9.88
N ASP A 126 -23.23 -12.98 9.18
CA ASP A 126 -22.95 -13.81 8.02
C ASP A 126 -21.66 -14.61 8.26
N PRO A 127 -21.55 -15.78 7.61
CA PRO A 127 -20.52 -16.76 7.90
C PRO A 127 -19.45 -16.63 6.86
N THR A 128 -19.34 -15.49 6.18
CA THR A 128 -18.75 -15.42 4.86
C THR A 128 -17.98 -14.13 4.52
N MET A 129 -18.14 -12.93 5.11
CA MET A 129 -17.09 -11.84 4.99
C MET A 129 -16.49 -11.36 6.28
N ASP A 130 -16.66 -12.17 7.30
CA ASP A 130 -15.42 -12.65 7.79
C ASP A 130 -14.69 -13.36 6.69
N TYR A 131 -13.37 -13.33 6.64
CA TYR A 131 -12.73 -13.55 5.37
C TYR A 131 -12.89 -12.24 4.42
N ILE A 132 -11.77 -11.60 3.92
CA ILE A 132 -11.47 -10.86 2.58
C ILE A 132 -12.57 -9.99 1.86
N ALA A 133 -13.54 -9.55 2.64
CA ALA A 133 -14.67 -8.61 2.55
C ALA A 133 -14.76 -7.32 1.64
N LYS A 134 -15.06 -7.39 0.29
CA LYS A 134 -15.52 -6.34 -0.75
C LYS A 134 -16.40 -5.08 -0.40
N TRP A 135 -17.00 -4.41 -1.42
CA TRP A 135 -17.62 -3.06 -1.60
C TRP A 135 -17.45 -2.59 -3.08
N ASP A 136 -17.92 -1.42 -3.50
CA ASP A 136 -17.78 -0.85 -4.88
C ASP A 136 -18.10 0.65 -5.05
N GLY A 137 -18.59 1.26 -3.98
CA GLY A 137 -19.46 2.43 -3.96
C GLY A 137 -20.48 2.34 -2.81
N THR A 138 -21.07 1.16 -2.56
CA THR A 138 -22.35 1.12 -1.81
C THR A 138 -22.65 0.02 -0.77
N ASN A 139 -22.29 -1.27 -0.91
CA ASN A 139 -22.55 -2.39 0.04
C ASN A 139 -21.87 -3.76 -0.36
N TRP A 140 -22.33 -4.98 0.01
CA TRP A 140 -21.60 -6.24 0.36
C TRP A 140 -21.83 -7.76 -0.23
N SER A 141 -21.55 -8.49 -1.38
CA SER A 141 -21.44 -10.05 -1.62
C SER A 141 -20.15 -10.88 -2.20
N ALA A 142 -19.81 -12.09 -1.73
CA ALA A 142 -18.73 -13.10 -2.12
C ALA A 142 -17.63 -13.00 -3.24
N LEU A 143 -16.38 -13.38 -2.93
CA LEU A 143 -15.29 -13.83 -3.85
C LEU A 143 -15.44 -15.33 -4.27
N GLY A 144 -16.29 -16.14 -3.65
CA GLY A 144 -16.33 -17.61 -3.80
C GLY A 144 -16.87 -18.36 -2.57
N SER A 145 -16.37 -19.56 -2.24
CA SER A 145 -16.48 -20.19 -0.89
C SER A 145 -15.51 -21.39 -0.69
N ASN A 146 -15.76 -22.35 0.24
CA ASN A 146 -15.17 -23.71 0.47
C ASN A 146 -16.18 -24.72 1.10
N GLY A 147 -17.47 -24.41 1.13
CA GLY A 147 -18.53 -25.41 1.32
C GLY A 147 -19.18 -25.63 2.69
N ALA A 148 -18.74 -25.03 3.81
CA ALA A 148 -19.53 -24.92 5.06
C ALA A 148 -20.56 -23.76 5.15
N GLY A 149 -20.37 -22.65 4.43
CA GLY A 149 -20.62 -21.29 4.96
C GLY A 149 -19.56 -20.94 6.01
N ASP A 150 -18.45 -20.31 5.55
CA ASP A 150 -17.13 -20.07 6.19
C ASP A 150 -16.20 -19.40 5.09
N GLY A 151 -14.87 -19.25 5.16
CA GLY A 151 -14.03 -18.52 4.15
C GLY A 151 -12.57 -19.03 3.98
N SER A 152 -11.65 -18.31 3.31
CA SER A 152 -10.51 -18.87 2.53
C SER A 152 -9.14 -19.25 3.05
N ILE A 153 -8.88 -19.35 4.35
CA ILE A 153 -7.54 -19.38 4.95
C ILE A 153 -7.45 -19.86 6.45
N ASN A 154 -6.44 -19.48 7.26
CA ASN A 154 -6.29 -19.79 8.71
C ASN A 154 -6.16 -18.60 9.72
N ASN A 155 -5.71 -17.38 9.38
CA ASN A 155 -5.18 -16.38 10.35
C ASN A 155 -5.23 -14.90 9.74
N SER A 156 -4.87 -13.79 10.44
CA SER A 156 -4.78 -12.29 10.08
C SER A 156 -4.64 -11.65 8.62
N VAL A 157 -4.17 -10.40 8.35
CA VAL A 157 -3.55 -9.89 7.06
C VAL A 157 -3.13 -8.42 7.19
N ASN A 158 -1.97 -7.89 6.74
CA ASN A 158 -1.44 -6.59 7.19
C ASN A 158 -1.00 -5.47 6.19
N ALA A 159 -1.30 -5.53 4.87
CA ALA A 159 -0.36 -4.93 3.90
C ALA A 159 -0.89 -4.72 2.44
N ILE A 160 -0.84 -3.57 1.68
CA ILE A 160 -1.32 -3.50 0.25
C ILE A 160 -0.79 -2.53 -0.87
N ALA A 161 -1.07 -2.81 -2.18
CA ALA A 161 -0.84 -1.93 -3.37
C ALA A 161 -1.60 -2.37 -4.68
N VAL A 162 -1.45 -1.71 -5.88
CA VAL A 162 -2.23 -1.99 -7.15
C VAL A 162 -1.69 -1.96 -8.65
N SER A 163 -2.03 -2.94 -9.54
CA SER A 163 -2.04 -2.94 -11.05
C SER A 163 -3.15 -3.81 -11.66
N GLY A 164 -3.82 -3.33 -12.71
CA GLY A 164 -4.76 -4.15 -13.50
C GLY A 164 -5.87 -4.75 -12.63
N THR A 165 -6.29 -6.00 -12.92
CA THR A 165 -7.30 -6.71 -12.13
C THR A 165 -6.79 -7.87 -11.22
N ASP A 166 -5.55 -8.39 -11.35
CA ASP A 166 -4.98 -9.36 -10.36
C ASP A 166 -4.95 -8.64 -9.04
N LEU A 167 -5.42 -9.13 -7.90
CA LEU A 167 -4.90 -8.63 -6.61
C LEU A 167 -3.63 -9.37 -6.18
N TYR A 168 -3.17 -9.26 -4.93
CA TYR A 168 -2.00 -9.90 -4.39
C TYR A 168 -1.96 -10.17 -2.80
N VAL A 169 -2.79 -10.98 -2.05
CA VAL A 169 -2.78 -11.42 -0.56
C VAL A 169 -1.66 -12.38 -0.06
N GLY A 170 -1.24 -12.29 1.23
CA GLY A 170 0.00 -12.71 1.97
C GLY A 170 -0.25 -12.97 3.49
N GLY A 171 0.68 -13.55 4.29
CA GLY A 171 0.55 -13.70 5.78
C GLY A 171 0.82 -15.06 6.45
N ASP A 172 0.21 -15.50 7.58
CA ASP A 172 0.32 -16.73 8.48
C ASP A 172 -0.79 -17.85 8.37
N PHE A 173 -1.31 -18.24 7.22
CA PHE A 173 -2.08 -19.50 7.06
C PHE A 173 -1.39 -20.40 6.03
N GLU A 174 -0.92 -21.61 6.16
CA GLU A 174 -1.40 -22.75 6.86
C GLU A 174 -2.80 -23.14 6.29
N ASP A 175 -3.37 -22.57 5.19
CA ASP A 175 -4.75 -22.83 4.65
C ASP A 175 -5.28 -22.05 3.39
N VAL A 176 -5.94 -22.62 2.34
CA VAL A 176 -6.29 -21.82 1.11
C VAL A 176 -7.41 -22.29 0.15
N ASN A 177 -8.36 -21.43 -0.31
CA ASN A 177 -9.71 -21.95 -0.64
C ASN A 177 -10.62 -21.68 -1.89
N ASN A 178 -10.75 -22.67 -2.82
CA ASN A 178 -11.89 -22.90 -3.76
C ASN A 178 -13.17 -23.28 -3.01
N GLY A 179 -14.31 -22.99 -3.61
CA GLY A 179 -15.59 -23.62 -3.30
C GLY A 179 -15.61 -25.16 -3.46
N GLY A 180 -14.50 -25.90 -3.32
CA GLY A 180 -14.42 -27.31 -3.76
C GLY A 180 -13.18 -28.16 -3.48
N THR A 181 -11.94 -27.66 -3.52
CA THR A 181 -10.72 -28.50 -3.60
C THR A 181 -9.50 -27.89 -2.89
N ALA A 182 -9.28 -28.17 -1.59
CA ALA A 182 -8.18 -27.65 -0.75
C ALA A 182 -6.92 -27.54 -1.53
N LEU A 183 -6.18 -26.43 -1.41
CA LEU A 183 -4.95 -26.39 -2.13
C LEU A 183 -3.69 -26.19 -1.35
N ASN A 184 -2.66 -26.50 -2.12
CA ASN A 184 -1.45 -27.16 -1.75
C ASN A 184 -0.35 -26.35 -2.42
N ALA A 185 0.79 -26.14 -1.76
CA ALA A 185 1.80 -25.17 -2.17
C ALA A 185 1.04 -23.92 -2.57
N ALA A 186 0.28 -23.43 -1.63
CA ALA A 186 -0.85 -22.58 -1.81
C ALA A 186 -1.17 -21.59 -0.69
N ASP A 187 -0.24 -21.00 0.05
CA ASP A 187 -0.59 -19.84 0.87
C ASP A 187 0.14 -18.53 0.58
N TYR A 188 0.92 -17.86 1.48
CA TYR A 188 1.47 -16.48 1.37
C TYR A 188 0.97 -15.74 0.12
N ILE A 189 1.75 -15.76 -0.92
CA ILE A 189 1.71 -14.81 -1.97
C ILE A 189 1.08 -15.50 -3.22
N ALA A 190 -0.23 -15.31 -3.45
CA ALA A 190 -1.20 -16.21 -4.10
C ALA A 190 -2.44 -16.02 -5.14
N LYS A 191 -2.43 -15.25 -6.27
CA LYS A 191 -3.21 -15.01 -7.59
C LYS A 191 -4.76 -15.34 -8.17
N TRP A 192 -6.04 -14.84 -7.82
CA TRP A 192 -7.50 -14.83 -8.42
C TRP A 192 -7.98 -13.91 -9.55
N ASP A 193 -8.62 -14.44 -10.59
CA ASP A 193 -8.85 -13.66 -11.82
C ASP A 193 -10.25 -13.05 -11.99
N GLY A 194 -11.16 -13.35 -11.06
CA GLY A 194 -12.60 -13.26 -11.31
C GLY A 194 -13.37 -14.59 -11.51
N ALA A 195 -12.78 -15.70 -12.04
CA ALA A 195 -13.42 -16.97 -12.54
C ALA A 195 -12.84 -18.47 -12.42
N ASN A 196 -11.56 -18.86 -12.13
CA ASN A 196 -11.01 -20.29 -12.16
C ASN A 196 -9.98 -20.96 -11.10
N TRP A 197 -9.41 -20.37 -10.00
CA TRP A 197 -8.33 -20.84 -8.99
C TRP A 197 -7.01 -21.43 -9.58
N SER A 198 -5.78 -21.10 -9.09
CA SER A 198 -4.55 -21.88 -9.44
C SER A 198 -3.15 -21.62 -8.78
N ALA A 199 -2.09 -21.46 -9.60
CA ALA A 199 -0.65 -21.64 -9.33
C ALA A 199 0.33 -20.43 -9.61
N LEU A 200 1.03 -19.83 -8.61
CA LEU A 200 2.44 -19.43 -8.74
C LEU A 200 3.29 -20.75 -8.74
N GLY A 201 2.92 -21.68 -9.62
CA GLY A 201 3.59 -22.83 -10.25
C GLY A 201 4.33 -23.99 -9.55
N SER A 202 3.60 -24.99 -9.08
CA SER A 202 4.03 -26.17 -8.28
C SER A 202 5.25 -26.95 -8.72
N ASN A 203 5.82 -27.64 -7.73
CA ASN A 203 6.43 -28.95 -7.92
C ASN A 203 5.38 -30.09 -8.11
N GLY A 204 4.16 -29.93 -7.56
CA GLY A 204 3.07 -30.90 -7.43
C GLY A 204 3.14 -31.95 -6.30
N ALA A 205 3.82 -31.74 -5.15
CA ALA A 205 4.18 -32.81 -4.21
C ALA A 205 3.37 -32.88 -2.91
N GLY A 206 3.17 -31.78 -2.17
CA GLY A 206 2.53 -31.87 -0.86
C GLY A 206 3.03 -30.92 0.21
N ASP A 207 3.76 -29.88 -0.15
CA ASP A 207 4.54 -29.08 0.77
C ASP A 207 4.41 -27.58 0.33
N GLY A 208 5.00 -26.60 0.98
CA GLY A 208 4.79 -25.19 0.65
C GLY A 208 5.50 -24.63 -0.58
N SER A 209 6.25 -23.54 -0.43
CA SER A 209 7.29 -23.23 -1.43
C SER A 209 8.58 -22.68 -0.83
N ILE A 210 8.86 -23.13 0.40
CA ILE A 210 9.59 -22.50 1.52
C ILE A 210 9.86 -23.65 2.66
N SER A 211 9.64 -23.66 4.02
CA SER A 211 9.76 -24.86 5.02
C SER A 211 8.66 -25.53 6.02
N PRO A 212 8.19 -25.17 7.29
CA PRO A 212 6.75 -24.98 7.80
C PRO A 212 6.47 -23.95 8.99
N TYR A 213 5.33 -23.19 8.99
CA TYR A 213 4.74 -22.17 9.96
C TYR A 213 5.13 -20.63 10.12
N SER A 214 4.19 -19.66 9.94
CA SER A 214 4.29 -18.37 9.12
C SER A 214 3.87 -16.94 9.67
N GLU A 215 3.31 -16.00 8.80
CA GLU A 215 3.11 -14.45 8.83
C GLU A 215 3.61 -13.76 7.41
N VAL A 216 3.69 -12.43 6.93
CA VAL A 216 4.45 -11.83 5.64
C VAL A 216 5.48 -10.50 5.24
N TYR A 217 5.92 -9.14 5.61
CA TYR A 217 5.61 -7.54 6.02
C TYR A 217 4.66 -6.40 5.31
N ALA A 218 4.98 -5.50 4.30
CA ALA A 218 4.06 -4.49 3.59
C ALA A 218 4.46 -3.81 2.17
N VAL A 219 3.73 -2.91 1.42
CA VAL A 219 3.43 -3.19 -0.06
C VAL A 219 3.34 -2.18 -1.30
N ALA A 220 3.61 -2.64 -2.59
CA ALA A 220 3.65 -1.87 -3.91
C ALA A 220 3.36 -2.43 -5.34
N VAL A 221 3.42 -1.66 -6.49
CA VAL A 221 3.19 -2.05 -7.96
C VAL A 221 3.78 -1.20 -9.16
N SER A 222 4.11 -1.74 -10.38
CA SER A 222 4.54 -1.01 -11.64
C SER A 222 4.23 -1.40 -13.15
N GLY A 223 4.26 -2.66 -13.66
CA GLY A 223 4.86 -3.00 -15.01
C GLY A 223 4.87 -4.49 -15.54
N SER A 224 6.01 -5.22 -15.63
CA SER A 224 6.13 -6.72 -15.84
C SER A 224 6.91 -7.47 -14.72
N ASP A 225 7.05 -6.80 -13.58
CA ASP A 225 7.99 -7.02 -12.48
C ASP A 225 7.21 -7.19 -11.05
N VAL A 226 7.64 -7.53 -9.80
CA VAL A 226 6.87 -7.75 -8.46
C VAL A 226 7.82 -8.07 -7.27
N TYR A 227 7.50 -7.71 -6.00
CA TYR A 227 8.48 -7.30 -4.98
C TYR A 227 8.19 -7.58 -3.45
N VAL A 228 7.60 -8.70 -2.97
CA VAL A 228 7.30 -9.00 -1.52
C VAL A 228 8.51 -9.09 -0.54
N GLY A 229 8.30 -9.21 0.79
CA GLY A 229 9.04 -10.11 1.71
C GLY A 229 8.76 -10.05 3.21
N GLY A 230 9.34 -10.97 4.04
CA GLY A 230 9.37 -10.97 5.53
C GLY A 230 10.40 -11.83 6.30
N TRP A 231 10.05 -12.61 7.34
CA TRP A 231 10.84 -13.36 8.34
C TRP A 231 10.44 -14.86 8.19
N PHE A 232 11.19 -15.86 7.66
CA PHE A 232 10.79 -16.89 6.63
C PHE A 232 11.80 -18.08 6.59
N GLU A 233 12.07 -18.69 5.41
CA GLU A 233 13.19 -19.56 4.93
C GLU A 233 13.00 -19.81 3.40
N SER A 234 12.88 -21.05 2.85
CA SER A 234 13.67 -21.39 1.65
C SER A 234 13.07 -21.60 0.22
N VAL A 235 13.43 -20.78 -0.78
CA VAL A 235 12.73 -20.66 -2.09
C VAL A 235 12.74 -21.80 -3.13
N ASN A 236 11.62 -22.01 -3.83
CA ASN A 236 11.34 -23.22 -4.63
C ASN A 236 11.65 -23.45 -6.19
N ASN A 237 12.91 -23.51 -6.70
CA ASN A 237 13.32 -23.87 -8.12
C ASN A 237 12.92 -25.18 -8.87
N ARG A 238 11.65 -25.63 -8.95
CA ARG A 238 11.16 -26.76 -9.84
C ARG A 238 11.78 -28.15 -9.66
N GLY A 239 12.84 -28.22 -8.86
CA GLY A 239 13.62 -29.40 -8.50
C GLY A 239 14.85 -29.03 -7.65
N THR A 240 14.85 -27.87 -7.00
CA THR A 240 16.07 -27.22 -6.47
C THR A 240 15.67 -26.13 -5.48
N VAL A 241 15.79 -26.29 -4.15
CA VAL A 241 15.51 -25.14 -3.26
C VAL A 241 16.60 -24.24 -3.75
N LEU A 242 16.29 -23.04 -4.19
CA LEU A 242 17.25 -22.04 -3.86
C LEU A 242 16.87 -21.75 -2.45
N ASN A 243 17.45 -22.63 -1.63
CA ASN A 243 17.86 -22.24 -0.37
C ASN A 243 19.17 -21.44 -0.54
N GLU A 244 19.44 -20.68 -1.71
CA GLU A 244 20.49 -19.75 -2.31
C GLU A 244 20.43 -18.12 -2.39
N ALA A 245 20.07 -17.36 -1.35
CA ALA A 245 20.53 -16.12 -0.68
C ALA A 245 19.45 -15.82 0.36
N ASP A 246 19.62 -14.95 1.31
CA ASP A 246 18.64 -14.92 2.37
C ASP A 246 17.62 -13.77 2.21
N ASN A 247 16.74 -13.65 3.15
CA ASN A 247 15.54 -12.88 3.30
C ASN A 247 14.76 -12.15 2.16
N ILE A 248 14.85 -12.26 0.83
CA ILE A 248 14.17 -11.31 -0.15
C ILE A 248 13.60 -11.92 -1.56
N ALA A 249 13.26 -11.31 -2.76
CA ALA A 249 12.99 -12.01 -4.12
C ALA A 249 12.95 -11.30 -5.58
N LYS A 250 12.02 -11.55 -6.60
CA LYS A 250 11.71 -11.02 -8.06
C LYS A 250 11.14 -11.95 -9.30
N TRP A 251 9.90 -12.44 -9.60
CA TRP A 251 9.33 -13.07 -10.93
C TRP A 251 9.73 -12.49 -12.35
N ASP A 252 9.00 -12.74 -13.46
CA ASP A 252 8.89 -11.93 -14.74
C ASP A 252 7.95 -12.60 -15.78
N GLY A 253 8.01 -13.93 -15.88
CA GLY A 253 7.02 -14.84 -16.48
C GLY A 253 7.32 -16.38 -16.41
N THR A 254 8.56 -16.84 -16.08
CA THR A 254 9.09 -18.25 -15.97
C THR A 254 9.90 -18.82 -14.71
N ASP A 255 11.09 -18.37 -14.22
CA ASP A 255 11.96 -18.94 -13.11
C ASP A 255 12.76 -18.01 -12.07
N TRP A 256 12.90 -18.29 -10.74
CA TRP A 256 13.73 -17.43 -9.80
C TRP A 256 15.22 -17.39 -10.21
N SER A 257 15.97 -16.40 -9.74
CA SER A 257 17.33 -15.93 -10.12
C SER A 257 17.69 -14.63 -9.37
N ALA A 258 18.76 -13.96 -9.84
CA ALA A 258 19.04 -12.51 -9.85
C ALA A 258 20.58 -12.31 -9.87
N LEU A 259 21.32 -11.65 -8.97
CA LEU A 259 21.07 -10.91 -7.70
C LEU A 259 22.34 -11.10 -6.83
N GLY A 260 22.37 -10.67 -5.57
CA GLY A 260 23.59 -10.13 -4.96
C GLY A 260 24.10 -10.76 -3.65
N SER A 261 25.41 -11.04 -3.64
CA SER A 261 25.92 -12.38 -3.38
C SER A 261 27.42 -12.46 -3.02
N ASN A 262 27.94 -13.71 -2.98
CA ASN A 262 29.33 -14.17 -3.00
C ASN A 262 29.82 -15.60 -3.52
N GLY A 263 29.75 -16.82 -2.93
CA GLY A 263 29.05 -17.29 -1.72
C GLY A 263 29.39 -18.64 -0.99
N ALA A 264 29.10 -18.86 0.35
CA ALA A 264 29.01 -19.95 1.43
C ALA A 264 28.53 -19.45 2.84
N GLY A 265 27.51 -20.08 3.48
CA GLY A 265 27.02 -20.00 4.89
C GLY A 265 26.08 -18.84 5.35
N GLU A 266 24.74 -19.00 5.27
CA GLU A 266 23.61 -18.06 5.63
C GLU A 266 23.62 -16.78 4.80
N GLY A 267 22.63 -16.50 3.90
CA GLY A 267 22.40 -15.81 2.57
C GLY A 267 22.70 -14.40 1.90
N SER A 268 22.34 -13.18 2.37
CA SER A 268 22.97 -11.83 2.06
C SER A 268 22.93 -10.55 3.04
N LEU A 269 22.37 -10.52 4.28
CA LEU A 269 21.75 -9.39 5.10
C LEU A 269 20.91 -9.79 6.46
N ASN A 270 21.30 -9.83 7.75
CA ASN A 270 20.65 -10.58 8.92
C ASN A 270 19.42 -10.37 9.96
N ASN A 271 18.20 -9.80 9.77
CA ASN A 271 16.94 -9.76 10.63
C ASN A 271 15.77 -8.84 10.00
N ASP A 272 14.55 -8.76 10.54
CA ASP A 272 13.28 -8.10 10.07
C ASP A 272 13.33 -6.76 9.24
N VAL A 273 12.89 -6.77 7.97
CA VAL A 273 12.87 -5.76 6.82
C VAL A 273 11.65 -4.77 6.83
N TYR A 274 10.41 -5.24 6.70
CA TYR A 274 9.08 -4.65 6.97
C TYR A 274 8.11 -4.05 5.85
N ALA A 275 8.42 -3.27 4.80
CA ALA A 275 7.46 -2.97 3.65
C ALA A 275 7.98 -2.38 2.30
N ILE A 276 7.14 -2.07 1.30
CA ILE A 276 7.52 -1.98 -0.13
C ILE A 276 6.79 -0.86 -0.94
N ALA A 277 7.41 -0.13 -1.92
CA ALA A 277 6.76 0.55 -3.12
C ALA A 277 7.49 1.39 -4.25
N VAL A 278 6.76 1.90 -5.28
CA VAL A 278 7.23 2.01 -6.70
C VAL A 278 7.35 3.36 -7.40
N SER A 279 8.41 3.52 -8.24
CA SER A 279 8.36 4.17 -9.59
C SER A 279 9.74 4.41 -10.25
N GLY A 280 10.01 3.79 -11.43
CA GLY A 280 11.13 4.17 -12.33
C GLY A 280 12.01 3.02 -12.86
N THR A 281 13.32 3.06 -12.59
CA THR A 281 14.15 1.86 -12.37
C THR A 281 14.97 1.94 -11.09
N ASP A 282 15.63 3.07 -10.75
CA ASP A 282 16.57 3.20 -9.62
C ASP A 282 15.96 3.56 -8.25
N VAL A 283 16.38 2.85 -7.18
CA VAL A 283 15.65 2.66 -5.90
C VAL A 283 16.34 3.27 -4.64
N TYR A 284 15.63 3.31 -3.51
CA TYR A 284 16.07 3.58 -2.12
C TYR A 284 14.91 3.12 -1.20
N VAL A 285 15.21 2.66 0.02
CA VAL A 285 14.42 1.59 0.69
C VAL A 285 14.30 1.80 2.20
N GLY A 286 14.21 0.79 3.08
CA GLY A 286 14.57 0.96 4.52
C GLY A 286 13.96 -0.04 5.49
N GLY A 287 14.70 -0.37 6.57
CA GLY A 287 14.21 -1.17 7.71
C GLY A 287 15.19 -1.27 8.91
N ALA A 288 15.01 -2.15 9.89
CA ALA A 288 15.75 -2.55 11.12
C ALA A 288 17.34 -2.63 11.44
N PHE A 289 18.35 -2.67 10.52
CA PHE A 289 19.42 -3.71 10.26
C PHE A 289 20.86 -3.36 10.12
N LYS A 290 21.71 -4.08 10.79
CA LYS A 290 23.14 -3.86 10.76
C LYS A 290 23.98 -4.59 9.60
N ASP A 291 23.51 -4.86 8.32
CA ASP A 291 24.32 -5.44 7.12
C ASP A 291 23.95 -5.16 5.57
N VAL A 292 24.77 -5.38 4.46
CA VAL A 292 24.46 -5.44 2.93
C VAL A 292 25.49 -6.19 1.94
N ASN A 293 25.20 -6.45 0.61
CA ASN A 293 25.86 -7.49 -0.27
C ASN A 293 26.35 -7.29 -1.79
N ASN A 294 27.17 -6.30 -2.23
CA ASN A 294 27.48 -6.02 -3.69
C ASN A 294 28.36 -6.96 -4.57
N SER A 295 29.56 -6.48 -5.02
CA SER A 295 30.57 -7.18 -5.84
C SER A 295 31.98 -6.91 -5.29
N GLY A 296 32.29 -7.53 -4.14
CA GLY A 296 33.57 -7.60 -3.44
C GLY A 296 33.56 -7.72 -1.89
N MET A 297 32.47 -7.38 -1.15
CA MET A 297 32.43 -6.92 0.26
C MET A 297 31.03 -6.64 1.01
N ALA A 298 30.92 -6.88 2.34
CA ALA A 298 29.84 -6.50 3.31
C ALA A 298 29.61 -5.03 3.36
N LEU A 299 28.50 -4.61 2.88
CA LEU A 299 28.13 -3.28 3.18
C LEU A 299 27.77 -3.28 4.68
N ASN A 300 28.37 -2.32 5.39
CA ASN A 300 27.99 -1.88 6.72
C ASN A 300 27.55 -0.36 6.76
N GLU A 301 28.36 0.70 6.57
CA GLU A 301 27.93 2.15 6.51
C GLU A 301 26.71 2.63 5.62
N ALA A 302 25.44 2.17 5.78
CA ALA A 302 24.18 2.69 5.19
C ALA A 302 22.90 2.16 5.85
N ASP A 303 22.97 1.91 7.16
CA ASP A 303 21.78 1.81 7.98
C ASP A 303 20.71 2.78 7.46
N ASN A 304 19.48 2.32 7.26
CA ASN A 304 18.25 2.96 6.76
C ASN A 304 18.32 4.10 5.70
N ILE A 305 19.39 4.26 4.91
CA ILE A 305 19.54 5.44 4.03
C ILE A 305 20.57 5.14 2.87
N ALA A 306 20.14 4.87 1.60
CA ALA A 306 20.98 4.32 0.48
C ALA A 306 20.41 4.19 -0.98
N LYS A 307 21.23 4.46 -2.04
CA LYS A 307 20.95 4.30 -3.50
C LYS A 307 22.18 4.00 -4.40
N TRP A 308 21.90 3.47 -5.61
CA TRP A 308 22.63 3.36 -6.90
C TRP A 308 24.04 4.00 -7.08
N ASP A 309 24.89 3.43 -7.95
CA ASP A 309 26.12 4.11 -8.46
C ASP A 309 26.63 3.66 -9.84
N GLY A 310 26.51 2.37 -10.21
CA GLY A 310 26.99 1.82 -11.48
C GLY A 310 28.49 2.03 -11.79
N THR A 311 29.33 2.39 -10.81
CA THR A 311 30.60 3.11 -11.09
C THR A 311 31.81 2.65 -10.27
N ASN A 312 31.76 2.66 -8.93
CA ASN A 312 32.97 2.53 -8.10
C ASN A 312 32.86 2.00 -6.65
N TRP A 313 31.65 1.77 -6.12
CA TRP A 313 31.39 1.32 -4.73
C TRP A 313 31.81 2.35 -3.63
N SER A 314 31.76 1.92 -2.35
CA SER A 314 31.64 2.74 -1.11
C SER A 314 30.32 3.54 -1.07
N ALA A 315 29.65 3.58 0.09
CA ALA A 315 28.18 3.63 0.20
C ALA A 315 27.68 4.28 1.53
N LEU A 316 26.38 4.46 1.81
CA LEU A 316 25.65 5.75 1.71
C LEU A 316 24.91 6.07 3.02
N GLY A 317 24.15 7.15 3.10
CA GLY A 317 24.03 7.84 4.37
C GLY A 317 25.42 8.26 4.76
N SER A 318 25.76 8.23 6.05
CA SER A 318 27.13 8.09 6.61
C SER A 318 27.18 8.30 8.15
N ASN A 319 26.97 7.34 9.07
CA ASN A 319 27.13 7.61 10.53
C ASN A 319 28.29 8.46 11.13
N GLY A 320 29.49 8.50 10.52
CA GLY A 320 30.71 9.03 11.10
C GLY A 320 31.54 7.99 11.88
N ALA A 321 30.86 7.10 12.59
CA ALA A 321 31.24 6.35 13.78
C ALA A 321 31.84 4.93 13.65
N GLY A 322 31.46 4.17 12.61
CA GLY A 322 31.56 2.71 12.65
C GLY A 322 30.45 2.13 13.51
N ASP A 323 29.23 2.31 12.99
CA ASP A 323 27.91 1.99 13.54
C ASP A 323 26.88 2.81 12.74
N GLY A 324 25.60 2.58 12.91
CA GLY A 324 24.78 3.65 13.52
C GLY A 324 24.47 3.25 14.97
N SER A 325 24.09 4.06 15.98
CA SER A 325 24.46 3.67 17.39
C SER A 325 23.67 2.53 18.10
N LEU A 326 22.62 2.86 18.88
CA LEU A 326 21.27 2.25 18.81
C LEU A 326 20.98 0.74 19.12
N ASN A 327 19.76 0.28 18.77
CA ASN A 327 19.07 -0.93 19.27
C ASN A 327 17.94 -1.54 18.34
N PHE A 328 16.70 -1.00 18.26
CA PHE A 328 15.46 -1.63 17.68
C PHE A 328 14.26 -0.70 17.28
N GLN A 329 13.26 -1.29 16.57
CA GLN A 329 11.79 -1.00 16.44
C GLN A 329 11.15 0.21 15.69
N VAL A 330 11.72 0.67 14.57
CA VAL A 330 11.41 1.84 13.69
C VAL A 330 10.73 1.51 12.35
N ASP A 331 10.34 2.43 11.43
CA ASP A 331 9.25 2.17 10.48
C ASP A 331 9.10 2.70 8.94
N ALA A 332 9.44 3.82 8.20
CA ALA A 332 8.88 4.02 6.76
C ALA A 332 9.38 5.03 5.65
N ILE A 333 8.99 4.79 4.35
CA ILE A 333 9.64 5.11 3.02
C ILE A 333 8.71 5.20 1.67
N ALA A 334 8.90 6.08 0.59
CA ALA A 334 8.11 6.35 -0.74
C ALA A 334 8.44 7.17 -2.08
N VAL A 335 7.59 8.06 -2.70
CA VAL A 335 7.48 8.34 -4.19
C VAL A 335 7.23 9.81 -4.75
N SER A 336 7.67 10.98 -4.26
CA SER A 336 7.13 12.28 -4.80
C SER A 336 7.73 12.87 -6.11
N GLY A 337 7.67 12.14 -7.21
CA GLY A 337 8.11 12.55 -8.56
C GLY A 337 9.64 12.60 -8.68
N SER A 338 10.28 13.23 -7.71
CA SER A 338 11.48 12.69 -7.08
C SER A 338 11.24 12.51 -5.55
N ASP A 339 11.66 13.47 -4.72
CA ASP A 339 11.56 13.68 -3.24
C ASP A 339 11.36 12.54 -2.19
N LEU A 340 12.16 12.44 -1.06
CA LEU A 340 12.32 11.35 -0.02
C LEU A 340 12.24 11.71 1.51
N TYR A 341 12.04 10.78 2.52
CA TYR A 341 11.68 11.01 3.96
C TYR A 341 11.52 9.80 5.03
N VAL A 342 12.13 9.82 6.25
CA VAL A 342 12.15 9.00 7.55
C VAL A 342 10.95 8.94 8.58
N GLY A 343 10.69 7.85 9.36
CA GLY A 343 9.95 7.95 10.66
C GLY A 343 9.90 6.81 11.75
N GLY A 344 9.89 7.18 13.06
CA GLY A 344 10.30 6.44 14.30
C GLY A 344 10.33 7.11 15.74
N ASP A 345 11.14 6.71 16.75
CA ASP A 345 11.36 7.26 18.14
C ASP A 345 12.67 8.02 18.23
N PHE A 346 12.60 9.30 18.56
CA PHE A 346 13.78 10.11 18.44
C PHE A 346 14.06 10.78 19.76
N TYR A 347 14.82 10.02 20.55
CA TYR A 347 16.21 10.44 20.75
C TYR A 347 16.73 11.29 19.57
N ASP A 348 16.93 10.73 18.34
CA ASP A 348 17.62 11.45 17.25
C ASP A 348 17.50 10.85 15.82
N VAL A 349 18.21 11.46 14.82
CA VAL A 349 18.75 11.14 13.46
C VAL A 349 20.10 11.91 13.38
N ASN A 350 20.67 12.19 12.19
CA ASN A 350 21.90 12.95 11.88
C ASN A 350 22.03 13.21 10.35
N ASN A 351 23.01 13.97 9.86
CA ASN A 351 23.34 14.19 8.44
C ASN A 351 24.86 14.05 8.24
N GLY A 352 25.53 13.17 8.99
CA GLY A 352 26.91 12.72 8.76
C GLY A 352 27.90 12.71 9.94
N GLY A 353 27.60 13.34 11.09
CA GLY A 353 28.37 13.09 12.33
C GLY A 353 28.10 14.11 13.44
N ALA A 354 27.57 13.65 14.59
CA ALA A 354 27.04 14.43 15.74
C ALA A 354 25.62 15.07 15.64
N VAL A 355 24.64 14.26 15.19
CA VAL A 355 23.17 14.34 15.41
C VAL A 355 22.32 15.43 14.71
N LEU A 356 21.11 15.07 14.22
CA LEU A 356 20.22 15.97 13.48
C LEU A 356 19.04 16.51 14.27
N THR A 357 18.76 16.13 15.55
CA THR A 357 17.41 16.12 16.20
C THR A 357 16.34 17.03 15.57
N ALA A 358 16.63 18.30 15.27
CA ALA A 358 16.28 19.08 14.05
C ALA A 358 14.85 19.13 13.60
N ALA A 359 14.38 18.03 13.22
CA ALA A 359 13.01 17.67 13.22
C ALA A 359 13.24 16.17 13.17
N ASP A 360 12.74 15.25 14.05
CA ASP A 360 12.71 13.76 14.33
C ASP A 360 11.40 12.76 14.35
N LYS A 361 10.44 12.17 13.51
CA LYS A 361 9.86 11.70 12.11
C LYS A 361 9.05 12.40 10.85
N ILE A 362 9.03 13.70 10.50
CA ILE A 362 8.29 14.63 9.60
C ILE A 362 9.04 15.88 8.95
N ALA A 363 10.21 15.76 8.30
CA ALA A 363 11.13 16.84 7.83
C ALA A 363 11.35 16.94 6.27
N LYS A 364 12.50 17.45 5.75
CA LYS A 364 12.97 17.35 4.32
C LYS A 364 14.53 17.40 4.24
N TRP A 365 15.22 16.78 3.27
CA TRP A 365 16.68 17.02 2.99
C TRP A 365 17.07 16.58 1.57
N ASP A 366 17.17 17.47 0.61
CA ASP A 366 16.63 17.27 -0.75
C ASP A 366 17.32 16.35 -1.80
N GLY A 367 18.37 15.61 -1.48
CA GLY A 367 19.24 15.03 -2.50
C GLY A 367 20.53 15.79 -2.77
N THR A 368 20.56 17.14 -2.75
CA THR A 368 21.76 17.93 -3.11
C THR A 368 21.99 19.32 -2.45
N ASP A 369 21.05 20.28 -2.41
CA ASP A 369 21.38 21.73 -2.24
C ASP A 369 20.26 22.68 -1.70
N TRP A 370 19.59 22.42 -0.54
CA TRP A 370 19.01 23.53 0.26
C TRP A 370 17.80 23.38 1.23
N SER A 371 17.23 22.22 1.58
CA SER A 371 15.90 22.10 2.27
C SER A 371 15.83 21.36 3.64
N ALA A 372 14.77 21.62 4.45
CA ALA A 372 14.15 20.80 5.53
C ALA A 372 12.81 21.37 6.04
N LEU A 373 12.11 20.75 7.02
CA LEU A 373 10.67 20.91 7.30
C LEU A 373 10.06 21.13 8.76
N SER A 374 9.66 20.13 9.58
CA SER A 374 8.58 20.35 10.62
C SER A 374 8.98 20.85 12.04
N SER A 375 8.04 21.41 12.83
CA SER A 375 8.34 22.27 14.01
C SER A 375 7.54 22.10 15.35
N ASN A 376 8.24 21.86 16.48
CA ASN A 376 7.84 22.19 17.87
C ASN A 376 8.69 23.36 18.38
N GLY A 377 9.68 23.15 19.25
CA GLY A 377 10.25 24.30 19.95
C GLY A 377 11.49 24.16 20.82
N SER A 378 12.20 23.03 20.88
CA SER A 378 13.06 22.68 22.04
C SER A 378 14.52 22.24 21.81
N GLY A 379 14.84 21.39 20.83
CA GLY A 379 16.16 20.72 20.72
C GLY A 379 16.10 19.19 20.56
N ASP A 380 14.92 18.63 20.80
CA ASP A 380 14.38 17.34 20.38
C ASP A 380 12.87 17.59 20.20
N GLY A 381 12.10 16.63 19.69
CA GLY A 381 10.65 16.83 19.68
C GLY A 381 10.03 16.84 21.09
N SER A 382 10.81 16.50 22.13
CA SER A 382 10.72 16.73 23.60
C SER A 382 9.75 15.96 24.53
N LEU A 383 8.92 15.06 24.01
CA LEU A 383 7.73 14.50 24.68
C LEU A 383 7.75 12.93 24.70
N ASN A 384 6.64 12.15 24.66
CA ASN A 384 6.62 10.89 25.46
C ASN A 384 6.22 9.45 24.93
N SER A 385 5.77 9.12 23.70
CA SER A 385 5.54 7.68 23.28
C SER A 385 5.48 7.34 21.76
N SER A 386 5.27 6.05 21.42
CA SER A 386 5.45 5.31 20.14
C SER A 386 4.60 5.81 18.97
N VAL A 387 5.09 5.89 17.70
CA VAL A 387 4.45 6.42 16.44
C VAL A 387 4.07 5.25 15.48
N ASN A 388 4.18 5.24 14.12
CA ASN A 388 3.78 4.17 13.11
C ASN A 388 3.16 4.39 11.66
N ALA A 389 2.99 5.49 10.84
CA ALA A 389 2.54 5.47 9.37
C ALA A 389 2.79 6.63 8.31
N ILE A 390 2.74 6.38 6.96
CA ILE A 390 2.81 7.44 5.87
C ILE A 390 2.20 7.09 4.46
N ALA A 391 1.54 8.00 3.64
CA ALA A 391 1.36 8.00 2.13
C ALA A 391 0.26 8.80 1.28
N ILE A 392 0.81 9.70 0.48
CA ILE A 392 0.58 10.38 -0.82
C ILE A 392 -0.63 10.32 -1.87
N SER A 393 -1.32 11.46 -2.18
CA SER A 393 -2.04 11.80 -3.48
C SER A 393 -2.61 13.22 -3.84
N GLY A 394 -1.97 14.03 -4.70
CA GLY A 394 -2.38 15.42 -5.06
C GLY A 394 -1.29 16.49 -4.79
N ALA A 395 -1.46 17.37 -3.79
CA ALA A 395 -0.37 18.17 -3.16
C ALA A 395 -0.07 17.84 -1.66
N ASP A 396 -1.04 17.26 -0.96
CA ASP A 396 -1.38 17.01 0.45
C ASP A 396 -1.00 15.72 1.28
N VAL A 397 0.24 15.62 1.79
CA VAL A 397 0.93 14.69 2.77
C VAL A 397 0.42 14.18 4.20
N TYR A 398 -0.81 13.77 4.52
CA TYR A 398 -1.38 13.31 5.87
C TYR A 398 -0.74 12.15 6.84
N VAL A 399 0.28 12.41 7.73
CA VAL A 399 1.32 11.84 8.76
C VAL A 399 1.41 10.52 9.65
N GLY A 400 0.77 9.36 9.60
CA GLY A 400 0.42 8.58 10.85
C GLY A 400 1.40 7.82 11.79
N GLY A 401 0.84 7.05 12.75
CA GLY A 401 1.48 6.33 13.89
C GLY A 401 0.91 6.59 15.31
N TRP A 402 1.37 6.02 16.46
CA TRP A 402 1.07 6.53 17.85
C TRP A 402 1.58 7.93 18.34
N PHE A 403 0.75 8.88 18.76
CA PHE A 403 1.09 10.27 19.10
C PHE A 403 0.46 11.05 20.34
N SER A 404 0.01 10.51 21.49
CA SER A 404 -0.99 11.20 22.39
C SER A 404 -0.58 12.12 23.56
N GLU A 405 -0.71 11.64 24.83
CA GLU A 405 -1.44 12.34 25.92
C GLU A 405 -1.02 13.80 26.19
N VAL A 406 -1.87 14.77 25.81
CA VAL A 406 -1.55 16.20 25.86
C VAL A 406 -2.13 16.97 27.07
N ASN A 407 -3.31 17.59 26.96
CA ASN A 407 -3.97 18.54 27.90
C ASN A 407 -3.19 19.82 28.33
N ASN A 408 -1.86 19.87 28.13
CA ASN A 408 -1.12 21.10 27.80
C ASN A 408 -1.13 22.26 28.85
N ASP A 409 -1.57 22.02 30.10
CA ASP A 409 -1.98 23.04 31.12
C ASP A 409 -2.92 24.14 30.58
N GLY A 410 -3.69 23.82 29.53
CA GLY A 410 -4.52 24.80 28.81
C GLY A 410 -3.80 25.68 27.79
N THR A 411 -2.67 25.22 27.24
CA THR A 411 -1.98 25.83 26.08
C THR A 411 -2.70 25.46 24.77
N ILE A 412 -2.66 24.17 24.39
CA ILE A 412 -3.58 23.44 23.50
C ILE A 412 -3.58 23.85 22.01
N LEU A 413 -3.29 22.89 21.10
CA LEU A 413 -4.32 22.47 20.13
C LEU A 413 -4.20 21.02 19.66
N ASP A 414 -4.19 20.11 20.64
CA ASP A 414 -4.40 18.63 20.69
C ASP A 414 -5.46 18.02 19.72
N GLU A 415 -5.74 18.68 18.59
CA GLU A 415 -7.03 18.66 17.87
C GLU A 415 -7.07 17.65 16.71
N ALA A 416 -5.86 17.33 16.35
CA ALA A 416 -5.40 16.01 16.10
C ALA A 416 -4.19 15.90 17.01
N ASP A 417 -4.27 15.60 18.29
CA ASP A 417 -4.24 14.20 18.60
C ASP A 417 -5.05 13.46 17.55
N TYR A 418 -4.41 12.97 16.53
CA TYR A 418 -5.09 11.92 15.88
C TYR A 418 -4.82 11.87 14.33
N ILE A 419 -5.17 12.89 13.53
CA ILE A 419 -4.83 12.91 12.08
C ILE A 419 -4.72 14.38 11.51
N ALA A 420 -3.88 14.81 10.52
CA ALA A 420 -3.61 16.25 10.18
C ALA A 420 -2.97 16.70 8.76
N LYS A 421 -2.71 18.01 8.44
CA LYS A 421 -2.28 18.70 7.13
C LYS A 421 -0.95 19.67 7.10
N TRP A 422 -0.48 20.30 5.93
CA TRP A 422 0.59 21.37 5.54
C TRP A 422 0.46 22.06 4.13
N ASP A 423 0.40 23.39 4.00
CA ASP A 423 0.44 24.12 2.70
C ASP A 423 1.25 25.49 2.63
N GLY A 424 0.99 26.62 3.37
CA GLY A 424 1.81 27.93 3.58
C GLY A 424 2.59 28.55 4.89
N THR A 425 2.26 28.45 6.22
CA THR A 425 3.00 28.56 7.55
C THR A 425 2.98 27.37 8.65
N ASP A 426 1.95 26.91 9.45
CA ASP A 426 2.09 25.90 10.61
C ASP A 426 0.84 24.95 11.03
N TRP A 427 0.98 23.62 11.49
CA TRP A 427 0.18 22.27 11.31
C TRP A 427 -1.36 22.27 11.43
N SER A 428 -2.07 21.14 11.63
CA SER A 428 -3.51 20.97 12.02
C SER A 428 -4.32 19.75 11.50
N ALA A 429 -5.48 19.46 12.10
CA ALA A 429 -6.14 18.16 12.31
C ALA A 429 -6.86 17.47 11.12
N LEU A 430 -7.67 16.42 11.31
CA LEU A 430 -8.53 15.76 10.30
C LEU A 430 -9.98 15.80 10.63
N SER A 431 -10.31 15.76 11.91
CA SER A 431 -11.65 15.71 12.44
C SER A 431 -11.54 15.80 13.96
N SER A 432 -12.41 15.14 14.74
CA SER A 432 -12.90 15.90 15.89
C SER A 432 -13.56 15.11 17.02
N ASN A 433 -13.09 14.90 18.25
CA ASN A 433 -13.99 14.26 19.26
C ASN A 433 -15.16 15.20 19.65
N GLY A 434 -14.82 16.47 19.87
CA GLY A 434 -15.62 17.45 20.59
C GLY A 434 -15.31 17.48 22.09
N ALA A 435 -14.12 17.03 22.51
CA ALA A 435 -13.78 16.78 23.91
C ALA A 435 -12.42 17.32 24.41
N GLY A 436 -11.47 17.69 23.54
CA GLY A 436 -10.11 18.05 24.00
C GLY A 436 -9.13 16.87 24.08
N ASN A 437 -9.56 15.69 23.65
CA ASN A 437 -8.73 14.58 23.20
C ASN A 437 -9.42 13.97 21.98
N GLY A 438 -8.81 12.94 21.41
CA GLY A 438 -9.17 12.56 20.08
C GLY A 438 -10.32 11.67 19.79
N SER A 439 -10.58 11.68 18.50
CA SER A 439 -11.80 11.22 17.92
C SER A 439 -11.84 9.68 17.77
N LEU A 440 -11.29 8.86 18.69
CA LEU A 440 -10.85 7.43 18.48
C LEU A 440 -10.36 6.66 19.81
N SER A 441 -9.38 5.66 19.90
CA SER A 441 -8.70 5.16 21.18
C SER A 441 -7.31 4.40 21.36
N ASP A 442 -6.85 3.30 20.69
CA ASP A 442 -5.66 2.47 21.14
C ASP A 442 -4.53 2.08 20.07
N ALA A 443 -4.35 0.88 19.53
CA ALA A 443 -3.35 0.51 18.47
C ALA A 443 -3.73 0.73 16.96
N VAL A 444 -3.69 1.96 16.42
CA VAL A 444 -3.88 2.33 14.99
C VAL A 444 -2.89 1.71 13.92
N ASN A 445 -3.29 1.18 12.70
CA ASN A 445 -2.41 0.52 11.66
C ASN A 445 -2.70 0.64 10.02
N THR A 446 -3.80 1.10 9.29
CA THR A 446 -4.12 0.86 7.77
C THR A 446 -3.30 1.29 6.50
N ILE A 447 -3.87 1.69 5.31
CA ILE A 447 -3.45 2.61 4.15
C ILE A 447 -2.61 2.15 2.79
N VAL A 448 -2.92 2.39 1.41
CA VAL A 448 -2.22 2.41 -0.06
C VAL A 448 -3.16 2.81 -1.35
N VAL A 449 -2.78 3.06 -2.69
CA VAL A 449 -3.21 4.17 -3.74
C VAL A 449 -4.07 4.12 -5.09
N SER A 450 -4.86 5.20 -5.45
CA SER A 450 -5.31 5.83 -6.78
C SER A 450 -5.86 7.31 -6.77
N GLY A 451 -6.28 7.87 -5.61
CA GLY A 451 -6.97 9.17 -5.25
C GLY A 451 -8.09 9.26 -4.04
N ALA A 452 -9.47 9.07 -3.88
CA ALA A 452 -10.85 9.17 -4.55
C ALA A 452 -11.83 7.98 -4.77
N ASP A 453 -12.03 7.02 -3.90
CA ASP A 453 -12.45 7.28 -2.53
C ASP A 453 -11.32 7.09 -1.54
N MET A 454 -11.60 6.91 -0.24
CA MET A 454 -10.58 6.57 0.77
C MET A 454 -11.16 5.79 2.01
N TYR A 455 -10.46 5.39 3.12
CA TYR A 455 -10.92 4.49 4.26
C TYR A 455 -9.97 4.39 5.49
N VAL A 456 -10.29 4.99 6.63
CA VAL A 456 -9.37 5.28 7.74
C VAL A 456 -9.29 4.26 8.97
N GLY A 457 -8.47 3.20 9.16
CA GLY A 457 -8.54 2.27 10.37
C GLY A 457 -7.61 1.09 10.70
N GLY A 458 -7.99 0.30 11.76
CA GLY A 458 -7.27 -0.39 12.89
C GLY A 458 -8.19 -0.65 14.12
N TRP A 459 -7.74 -0.83 15.37
CA TRP A 459 -8.49 -1.31 16.58
C TRP A 459 -9.67 -0.45 17.20
N PHE A 460 -10.40 0.49 16.52
CA PHE A 460 -11.65 1.18 17.06
C PHE A 460 -12.77 0.35 17.76
N GLU A 461 -12.85 0.30 19.07
CA GLU A 461 -14.08 -0.14 19.72
C GLU A 461 -15.32 0.77 19.53
N ASP A 462 -15.25 1.88 18.77
CA ASP A 462 -16.26 2.97 18.80
C ASP A 462 -16.00 4.14 17.79
N VAL A 463 -16.95 5.04 17.48
CA VAL A 463 -16.66 6.34 16.82
C VAL A 463 -17.63 7.53 17.26
N ASN A 464 -17.75 7.83 18.58
CA ASN A 464 -18.45 8.88 19.45
C ASN A 464 -19.48 9.88 18.91
N ASN A 465 -19.39 10.33 17.65
CA ASN A 465 -20.02 11.50 17.04
C ASN A 465 -20.84 12.42 17.99
N GLY A 466 -20.16 13.08 18.94
CA GLY A 466 -20.74 14.09 19.83
C GLY A 466 -21.52 13.55 21.03
N GLY A 467 -21.15 12.39 21.58
CA GLY A 467 -21.85 11.72 22.67
C GLY A 467 -23.09 10.95 22.21
N ALA A 468 -23.05 10.42 21.00
CA ALA A 468 -24.13 9.65 20.35
C ALA A 468 -23.63 8.44 19.54
N SER A 469 -22.42 8.57 18.99
CA SER A 469 -21.60 7.59 18.26
C SER A 469 -22.06 7.20 16.89
N LEU A 470 -21.09 7.19 15.97
CA LEU A 470 -21.21 6.31 14.84
C LEU A 470 -21.24 4.87 15.40
N GLY A 471 -20.23 4.42 16.15
CA GLY A 471 -20.37 3.36 17.17
C GLY A 471 -20.63 1.97 16.62
N ALA A 472 -20.50 1.80 15.31
CA ALA A 472 -20.34 0.48 14.73
C ALA A 472 -19.04 0.49 13.96
N ASP A 473 -17.99 0.23 14.69
CA ASP A 473 -16.93 -0.72 14.50
C ASP A 473 -16.33 -0.86 13.09
N GLY A 474 -15.16 -1.41 13.08
CA GLY A 474 -14.42 -1.90 11.95
C GLY A 474 -14.11 -1.31 10.63
N ILE A 475 -14.99 -0.58 9.99
CA ILE A 475 -14.80 -0.32 8.59
C ILE A 475 -15.55 0.95 8.12
N VAL A 476 -14.88 1.93 7.46
CA VAL A 476 -15.38 3.23 6.90
C VAL A 476 -14.40 4.05 6.01
N ARG A 477 -14.87 5.02 5.20
CA ARG A 477 -14.36 5.41 3.84
C ARG A 477 -13.91 6.91 3.49
N TRP A 478 -12.75 7.50 3.93
CA TRP A 478 -12.36 8.95 3.75
C TRP A 478 -12.06 9.44 2.35
N ASP A 479 -13.03 9.62 1.51
CA ASP A 479 -12.84 10.07 0.15
C ASP A 479 -12.31 11.53 -0.11
N GLY A 480 -11.85 12.33 0.91
CA GLY A 480 -11.58 13.82 1.21
C GLY A 480 -12.47 14.96 2.03
N ALA A 481 -13.82 15.04 2.21
CA ALA A 481 -14.76 15.37 3.31
C ALA A 481 -15.56 14.32 4.16
N ASN A 482 -16.48 13.46 3.66
CA ASN A 482 -17.67 12.84 4.34
C ASN A 482 -17.55 11.67 5.41
N TRP A 483 -18.61 10.95 5.87
CA TRP A 483 -18.66 10.07 7.08
C TRP A 483 -19.08 8.61 6.84
N HIS A 484 -18.19 7.74 6.40
CA HIS A 484 -18.56 6.72 5.44
C HIS A 484 -18.42 5.28 5.88
N ALA A 485 -19.12 5.05 7.00
CA ALA A 485 -19.60 3.80 7.54
C ALA A 485 -19.71 2.77 6.43
N ILE A 486 -18.78 1.81 6.27
CA ILE A 486 -18.93 0.92 5.11
C ILE A 486 -20.05 -0.10 5.32
N SER A 487 -20.70 -0.13 6.49
CA SER A 487 -22.13 -0.37 6.52
C SER A 487 -22.87 0.57 7.50
N PRO A 488 -23.96 1.25 7.09
CA PRO A 488 -24.96 1.81 8.00
C PRO A 488 -26.37 1.21 7.78
N PRO A 489 -27.26 1.05 8.80
CA PRO A 489 -27.06 1.08 10.28
C PRO A 489 -27.39 -0.33 11.13
N PHE A 490 -26.18 -1.79 12.45
CA PHE A 490 -26.21 -2.87 13.55
C PHE A 490 -25.46 -2.53 14.89
N GLN A 491 -24.18 -2.08 14.87
CA GLN A 491 -23.17 -1.94 15.97
C GLN A 491 -22.43 -3.21 16.41
N GLY A 492 -21.12 -3.10 16.65
CA GLY A 492 -20.26 -4.20 17.08
C GLY A 492 -20.03 -5.18 15.95
N ALA A 493 -18.87 -5.14 15.30
CA ALA A 493 -18.58 -6.26 14.42
C ALA A 493 -17.13 -6.70 14.38
N LEU A 494 -16.56 -7.30 15.47
CA LEU A 494 -15.34 -8.17 15.76
C LEU A 494 -15.10 -8.08 17.32
N ASN A 495 -13.89 -8.30 17.88
CA ASN A 495 -13.49 -8.08 19.32
C ASN A 495 -12.10 -7.41 19.72
N SER A 496 -11.11 -7.09 18.85
CA SER A 496 -9.65 -6.88 19.11
C SER A 496 -8.73 -6.49 17.89
N GLU A 497 -8.12 -7.39 17.09
CA GLU A 497 -7.19 -7.11 15.97
C GLU A 497 -7.69 -7.30 14.47
N VAL A 498 -7.82 -6.40 13.47
CA VAL A 498 -8.03 -6.57 11.98
C VAL A 498 -6.64 -6.24 11.36
N SER A 499 -6.44 -6.07 10.03
CA SER A 499 -5.19 -5.55 9.42
C SER A 499 -5.01 -5.25 7.85
N ALA A 500 -5.91 -5.41 6.87
CA ALA A 500 -5.67 -5.14 5.41
C ALA A 500 -6.33 -3.85 4.85
N VAL A 501 -6.85 -3.84 3.56
CA VAL A 501 -7.57 -2.81 2.70
C VAL A 501 -7.22 -2.69 1.13
N ALA A 502 -6.97 -3.74 0.26
CA ALA A 502 -6.35 -3.79 -1.18
C ALA A 502 -6.67 -2.83 -2.41
N VAL A 503 -6.67 -3.04 -3.84
CA VAL A 503 -7.74 -2.70 -5.00
C VAL A 503 -7.61 -3.04 -6.56
N ASN A 504 -8.64 -3.46 -7.37
CA ASN A 504 -8.55 -3.78 -8.85
C ASN A 504 -9.37 -3.03 -9.96
N GLY A 505 -10.69 -2.81 -9.89
CA GLY A 505 -11.54 -2.33 -11.00
C GLY A 505 -13.03 -2.01 -10.71
N THR A 506 -13.76 -2.84 -9.93
CA THR A 506 -14.93 -2.47 -9.05
C THR A 506 -15.22 -3.61 -8.03
N ASP A 507 -14.69 -3.57 -6.78
CA ASP A 507 -14.36 -4.72 -5.85
C ASP A 507 -13.64 -4.19 -4.50
N VAL A 508 -13.50 -4.85 -3.28
CA VAL A 508 -12.94 -4.41 -1.89
C VAL A 508 -12.40 -5.42 -0.66
N TYR A 509 -11.17 -5.97 -0.53
CA TYR A 509 -10.53 -7.09 0.22
C TYR A 509 -9.43 -6.93 1.34
N VAL A 510 -9.43 -7.93 2.28
CA VAL A 510 -9.11 -8.04 3.75
C VAL A 510 -8.24 -9.26 4.35
N GLY A 511 -8.50 -10.00 5.48
CA GLY A 511 -7.80 -11.23 6.08
C GLY A 511 -8.01 -11.50 7.62
N GLY A 512 -7.65 -12.59 8.41
CA GLY A 512 -8.08 -12.59 9.86
C GLY A 512 -7.87 -13.55 11.15
N SER A 513 -8.29 -13.15 12.38
CA SER A 513 -8.54 -13.78 13.72
C SER A 513 -9.78 -13.29 14.62
N PHE A 514 -10.40 -12.06 14.57
CA PHE A 514 -11.83 -11.53 14.89
C PHE A 514 -12.64 -12.13 16.04
N THR A 515 -12.84 -13.42 15.97
CA THR A 515 -13.68 -14.27 16.82
C THR A 515 -15.19 -13.99 16.93
N ASN A 516 -15.75 -12.80 16.62
CA ASN A 516 -17.12 -12.64 16.06
C ASN A 516 -17.50 -11.18 15.79
N ALA A 517 -18.35 -10.89 14.80
CA ALA A 517 -18.56 -9.51 14.36
C ALA A 517 -19.77 -9.19 13.49
N ASN A 518 -20.93 -8.84 14.06
CA ASN A 518 -22.16 -8.87 13.26
C ASN A 518 -22.10 -10.20 12.49
N GLY A 519 -21.93 -11.31 13.20
CA GLY A 519 -21.40 -12.54 12.66
C GLY A 519 -22.25 -13.76 12.94
N ILE A 520 -22.46 -14.60 11.93
CA ILE A 520 -22.91 -15.98 12.14
C ILE A 520 -22.25 -16.84 11.06
N ALA A 521 -21.00 -17.32 11.21
CA ALA A 521 -20.22 -17.35 12.46
C ALA A 521 -18.74 -17.78 12.31
N SER A 522 -18.13 -17.60 11.13
CA SER A 522 -17.34 -18.75 10.69
C SER A 522 -16.50 -18.64 9.44
N ALA A 523 -16.80 -17.70 8.59
CA ALA A 523 -15.78 -17.39 7.65
C ALA A 523 -14.68 -16.66 8.35
N ASP A 524 -13.93 -17.27 9.21
CA ASP A 524 -12.97 -16.56 9.99
C ASP A 524 -12.14 -15.43 9.24
N TYR A 525 -11.23 -15.75 8.33
CA TYR A 525 -10.05 -14.92 8.05
C TYR A 525 -9.89 -14.10 6.68
N ILE A 526 -9.71 -14.58 5.39
CA ILE A 526 -9.89 -14.06 3.93
C ILE A 526 -11.10 -14.54 2.91
N ALA A 527 -12.08 -13.72 2.36
CA ALA A 527 -13.40 -13.78 1.60
C ALA A 527 -13.95 -12.55 0.65
N LYS A 528 -15.19 -11.97 0.59
CA LYS A 528 -15.56 -10.68 -0.20
C LYS A 528 -17.04 -10.19 -0.16
N TRP A 529 -17.31 -8.90 -0.39
CA TRP A 529 -18.65 -8.31 -0.49
C TRP A 529 -19.08 -7.38 -1.72
N ASP A 530 -19.47 -7.93 -2.90
CA ASP A 530 -20.10 -7.51 -4.22
C ASP A 530 -20.53 -6.07 -4.57
N GLY A 531 -20.29 -5.06 -3.75
CA GLY A 531 -20.91 -3.76 -3.96
C GLY A 531 -22.33 -3.77 -3.41
N THR A 532 -22.88 -4.94 -3.03
CA THR A 532 -24.20 -5.10 -2.38
C THR A 532 -24.48 -6.14 -1.24
N ASN A 533 -24.36 -7.50 -1.31
CA ASN A 533 -24.88 -8.44 -0.22
C ASN A 533 -24.39 -9.96 -0.07
N TRP A 534 -23.79 -10.67 0.91
CA TRP A 534 -22.90 -10.60 2.11
C TRP A 534 -22.15 -11.93 2.03
N SER A 535 -20.82 -12.03 1.70
CA SER A 535 -20.13 -13.38 1.61
C SER A 535 -18.62 -13.69 1.32
N ALA A 536 -18.35 -14.98 1.05
CA ALA A 536 -17.10 -15.74 1.12
C ALA A 536 -16.24 -15.52 -0.10
N LEU A 537 -14.96 -15.82 -0.03
CA LEU A 537 -14.50 -17.06 -0.57
C LEU A 537 -13.83 -17.86 0.49
N GLY A 538 -13.64 -19.14 0.22
CA GLY A 538 -13.39 -20.19 1.18
C GLY A 538 -14.57 -20.60 2.08
N SER A 539 -14.43 -21.55 3.02
CA SER A 539 -15.44 -22.12 3.94
C SER A 539 -15.21 -23.56 4.48
N ASN A 540 -14.42 -23.73 5.56
CA ASN A 540 -13.63 -24.91 5.94
C ASN A 540 -14.31 -26.30 5.99
N GLY A 541 -15.64 -26.38 5.92
CA GLY A 541 -16.43 -27.61 5.97
C GLY A 541 -17.02 -27.92 7.35
N ALA A 542 -16.61 -27.18 8.38
CA ALA A 542 -17.12 -27.20 9.75
C ALA A 542 -17.90 -25.94 10.15
N GLY A 543 -17.58 -24.76 9.60
CA GLY A 543 -18.27 -23.52 9.96
C GLY A 543 -17.63 -22.81 11.14
N ASN A 544 -16.30 -22.78 11.13
CA ASN A 544 -15.42 -21.71 11.57
C ASN A 544 -14.09 -22.03 10.90
N GLY A 545 -13.53 -21.07 10.19
CA GLY A 545 -12.32 -21.17 9.39
C GLY A 545 -11.27 -22.10 9.92
N SER A 546 -10.95 -21.89 11.21
CA SER A 546 -10.04 -22.62 12.12
C SER A 546 -8.54 -22.44 11.84
N LEU A 547 -7.66 -22.26 12.84
CA LEU A 547 -7.86 -22.36 14.31
C LEU A 547 -7.77 -21.02 15.10
N ASP A 548 -6.60 -20.56 15.58
CA ASP A 548 -6.50 -19.47 16.57
C ASP A 548 -5.16 -18.67 16.66
N TYR A 549 -4.65 -18.08 15.56
CA TYR A 549 -3.57 -17.05 15.57
C TYR A 549 -3.62 -16.06 14.35
N THR A 550 -2.50 -15.57 13.77
CA THR A 550 -2.39 -14.21 13.17
C THR A 550 -1.56 -14.11 11.85
N VAL A 551 -2.12 -13.76 10.67
CA VAL A 551 -1.60 -13.51 9.27
C VAL A 551 -1.45 -12.06 8.87
N TYR A 552 -0.83 -11.86 7.73
CA TYR A 552 -0.29 -10.60 7.33
C TYR A 552 -0.03 -10.42 5.76
N ALA A 553 -0.95 -9.93 4.85
CA ALA A 553 -0.80 -9.03 3.62
C ALA A 553 -1.71 -9.16 2.32
N ILE A 554 -1.63 -8.24 1.31
CA ILE A 554 -2.30 -8.08 -0.06
C ILE A 554 -1.55 -7.19 -1.12
N VAL A 555 -1.98 -7.09 -2.42
CA VAL A 555 -1.71 -6.08 -3.54
C VAL A 555 -2.58 -6.28 -4.80
N VAL A 556 -2.16 -5.93 -6.06
CA VAL A 556 -2.78 -6.10 -7.39
C VAL A 556 -1.77 -6.06 -8.62
N SER A 557 -1.86 -6.90 -9.69
CA SER A 557 -1.16 -6.86 -11.02
C SER A 557 -1.58 -7.73 -12.28
N GLY A 558 -2.78 -7.58 -12.86
CA GLY A 558 -3.14 -8.36 -14.08
C GLY A 558 -4.62 -8.71 -14.29
N SER A 559 -5.04 -9.94 -14.01
CA SER A 559 -6.41 -10.31 -13.64
C SER A 559 -6.59 -11.00 -12.29
N ASP A 560 -5.54 -11.73 -11.85
CA ASP A 560 -5.36 -12.73 -10.81
C ASP A 560 -4.87 -12.36 -9.29
N LEU A 561 -5.67 -12.19 -8.20
CA LEU A 561 -5.52 -12.07 -6.66
C LEU A 561 -4.68 -12.95 -5.70
N TYR A 562 -3.82 -12.39 -4.83
CA TYR A 562 -2.98 -13.20 -3.88
C TYR A 562 -3.68 -13.78 -2.59
N VAL A 563 -3.15 -14.69 -1.71
CA VAL A 563 -3.62 -15.40 -0.41
C VAL A 563 -2.72 -16.58 0.20
N GLY A 564 -1.95 -16.66 1.33
CA GLY A 564 -1.53 -15.81 2.48
C GLY A 564 -0.95 -16.41 3.84
N GLY A 565 -0.39 -17.61 4.06
CA GLY A 565 0.96 -18.11 4.60
C GLY A 565 1.48 -18.49 6.06
N GLY A 566 1.05 -19.51 6.84
CA GLY A 566 1.64 -19.94 8.12
C GLY A 566 1.02 -20.84 9.20
N PHE A 567 -0.28 -20.87 9.51
CA PHE A 567 -0.66 -21.35 10.86
C PHE A 567 -0.35 -22.82 11.18
N GLU A 568 -1.01 -23.77 10.49
CA GLU A 568 -0.70 -25.21 10.54
C GLU A 568 -1.58 -26.11 9.63
N ASN A 569 -2.90 -25.84 9.50
CA ASN A 569 -3.92 -26.90 9.38
C ASN A 569 -4.38 -27.29 7.95
N VAL A 570 -4.63 -26.29 7.12
CA VAL A 570 -5.19 -26.22 5.74
C VAL A 570 -6.63 -26.63 5.48
N ASN A 571 -7.30 -25.92 4.55
CA ASN A 571 -8.59 -26.27 3.94
C ASN A 571 -8.70 -26.03 2.42
N ASN A 572 -9.78 -26.61 1.84
CA ASN A 572 -10.75 -26.08 0.84
C ASN A 572 -11.73 -27.07 0.17
N GLY A 573 -12.91 -26.59 -0.18
CA GLY A 573 -14.10 -27.42 -0.37
C GLY A 573 -14.51 -28.30 0.82
N GLY A 574 -13.84 -28.16 1.97
CA GLY A 574 -13.88 -29.09 3.10
C GLY A 574 -12.87 -30.23 2.98
N THR A 575 -11.95 -30.13 2.02
CA THR A 575 -10.66 -30.84 1.98
C THR A 575 -9.66 -30.07 2.85
N VAL A 576 -8.46 -30.61 3.06
CA VAL A 576 -7.27 -30.02 3.72
C VAL A 576 -6.08 -30.29 2.81
N LEU A 577 -5.07 -29.40 2.71
CA LEU A 577 -3.88 -29.59 1.85
C LEU A 577 -2.61 -28.88 2.39
N THR A 578 -2.07 -29.39 3.50
CA THR A 578 -0.79 -29.10 4.24
C THR A 578 0.48 -28.80 3.44
N ALA A 579 0.37 -28.84 2.14
CA ALA A 579 1.33 -28.18 1.33
C ALA A 579 1.11 -26.69 1.29
N ALA A 580 -0.05 -26.16 1.66
CA ALA A 580 -0.45 -24.82 1.28
C ALA A 580 0.67 -23.83 1.61
N ASP A 581 1.24 -24.03 2.76
CA ASP A 581 2.65 -23.94 3.05
C ASP A 581 3.21 -22.65 2.43
N ASN A 582 2.50 -21.55 2.57
CA ASN A 582 3.02 -20.22 2.46
C ASN A 582 3.60 -19.90 1.07
N ILE A 583 2.69 -19.94 0.09
CA ILE A 583 2.56 -19.12 -1.16
C ILE A 583 1.57 -19.83 -2.13
N ALA A 584 0.70 -19.14 -2.90
CA ALA A 584 -0.37 -19.71 -3.77
C ALA A 584 -0.61 -19.14 -5.19
N LYS A 585 -1.74 -19.44 -5.78
CA LYS A 585 -2.43 -18.69 -6.82
C LYS A 585 -3.87 -19.08 -6.71
N TRP A 586 -4.69 -18.40 -7.47
CA TRP A 586 -6.08 -18.34 -7.15
C TRP A 586 -6.89 -17.98 -8.33
N ASP A 587 -6.48 -18.08 -9.62
CA ASP A 587 -7.11 -17.45 -10.83
C ASP A 587 -8.61 -17.71 -11.06
N GLY A 588 -9.44 -17.39 -10.06
CA GLY A 588 -10.83 -17.03 -10.00
C GLY A 588 -11.92 -17.93 -9.40
N THR A 589 -11.66 -19.10 -8.75
CA THR A 589 -12.63 -20.05 -8.07
C THR A 589 -12.41 -21.61 -8.18
N ASP A 590 -11.52 -22.30 -8.98
CA ASP A 590 -11.37 -23.80 -9.13
C ASP A 590 -10.00 -24.66 -8.93
N TRP A 591 -8.75 -24.42 -9.47
CA TRP A 591 -7.35 -24.85 -8.95
C TRP A 591 -6.14 -25.47 -9.78
N SER A 592 -4.89 -25.26 -9.24
CA SER A 592 -3.55 -25.93 -9.39
C SER A 592 -2.47 -25.39 -8.36
N ALA A 593 -1.33 -26.03 -8.03
CA ALA A 593 -0.41 -25.73 -6.87
C ALA A 593 0.93 -24.93 -7.16
N LEU A 594 1.92 -24.66 -6.25
CA LEU A 594 3.11 -23.69 -6.38
C LEU A 594 4.64 -24.01 -6.17
N GLY A 595 5.12 -24.36 -4.99
CA GLY A 595 6.45 -24.92 -4.78
C GLY A 595 6.29 -26.41 -4.59
N SER A 596 7.29 -27.05 -3.97
CA SER A 596 7.08 -27.48 -2.57
C SER A 596 8.25 -28.19 -1.88
N ASN A 597 8.48 -28.06 -0.55
CA ASN A 597 9.65 -28.55 0.23
C ASN A 597 10.07 -30.05 0.13
N GLY A 598 9.41 -30.85 -0.70
CA GLY A 598 9.58 -32.29 -0.93
C GLY A 598 8.80 -33.24 -0.01
N ALA A 599 8.24 -32.80 1.13
CA ALA A 599 7.95 -33.66 2.28
C ALA A 599 6.48 -33.99 2.64
N GLY A 600 5.48 -33.18 2.29
CA GLY A 600 4.07 -33.40 2.69
C GLY A 600 3.51 -32.43 3.74
N GLU A 601 4.38 -31.62 4.34
CA GLU A 601 4.03 -30.37 5.01
C GLU A 601 4.84 -29.31 4.32
N GLY A 602 4.44 -28.09 4.48
CA GLY A 602 5.45 -27.24 5.07
C GLY A 602 5.97 -26.38 4.00
N SER A 603 5.53 -25.15 4.10
CA SER A 603 6.47 -24.07 4.16
C SER A 603 5.93 -22.88 4.89
N LEU A 604 6.33 -22.51 6.12
CA LEU A 604 7.71 -22.13 6.33
C LEU A 604 8.26 -22.03 7.75
N ASN A 605 9.48 -22.49 8.08
CA ASN A 605 9.96 -22.53 9.46
C ASN A 605 9.80 -21.22 10.26
N ASN A 606 9.73 -20.01 9.66
CA ASN A 606 9.28 -18.85 10.45
C ASN A 606 8.68 -17.64 9.71
N ASN A 607 8.40 -16.58 10.51
CA ASN A 607 7.20 -15.72 10.59
C ASN A 607 6.74 -14.69 9.53
N VAL A 608 7.29 -13.47 9.28
CA VAL A 608 6.95 -12.62 8.08
C VAL A 608 5.71 -11.55 8.40
N TYR A 609 5.30 -10.32 7.84
CA TYR A 609 3.89 -9.58 7.56
C TYR A 609 3.14 -9.00 6.07
N ASP A 610 3.39 -9.17 4.68
CA ASP A 610 3.69 -8.27 3.41
C ASP A 610 3.25 -8.71 1.99
N ILE A 611 3.06 -7.87 0.94
CA ILE A 611 3.29 -8.21 -0.51
C ILE A 611 3.90 -7.04 -1.31
N ALA A 612 4.21 -7.12 -2.61
CA ALA A 612 4.23 -6.00 -3.57
C ALA A 612 4.04 -6.48 -5.00
N VAL A 613 4.53 -5.75 -6.03
CA VAL A 613 4.33 -5.80 -7.51
C VAL A 613 5.26 -4.79 -8.23
N SER A 614 5.62 -5.11 -9.47
CA SER A 614 6.15 -4.22 -10.51
C SER A 614 5.57 -4.64 -11.89
N GLY A 615 4.39 -5.32 -11.94
CA GLY A 615 3.93 -6.21 -13.03
C GLY A 615 3.78 -7.73 -12.73
N THR A 616 4.57 -8.57 -13.41
CA THR A 616 4.68 -10.02 -13.26
C THR A 616 6.07 -10.51 -12.80
N ASP A 617 6.81 -9.75 -11.95
CA ASP A 617 7.89 -10.23 -11.01
C ASP A 617 7.32 -10.83 -9.68
N LEU A 618 8.03 -10.88 -8.52
CA LEU A 618 7.66 -11.21 -7.10
C LEU A 618 8.92 -11.35 -6.26
N TYR A 619 9.28 -10.33 -5.48
CA TYR A 619 10.04 -10.50 -4.23
C TYR A 619 9.20 -11.34 -3.22
N VAL A 620 9.76 -11.82 -2.10
CA VAL A 620 9.23 -12.41 -0.82
C VAL A 620 10.38 -12.36 0.20
N GLY A 621 10.49 -13.10 1.33
CA GLY A 621 11.65 -12.96 2.22
C GLY A 621 11.61 -13.48 3.68
N GLY A 622 12.72 -13.89 4.37
CA GLY A 622 13.00 -14.07 5.88
C GLY A 622 13.73 -15.34 6.57
N ASN A 623 14.13 -15.37 7.88
CA ASN A 623 14.58 -16.42 8.91
C ASN A 623 15.79 -17.42 8.94
N PHE A 624 15.64 -18.76 8.78
CA PHE A 624 16.65 -19.84 9.11
C PHE A 624 16.68 -21.12 8.17
N ALA A 625 17.14 -22.34 8.54
CA ALA A 625 17.33 -23.47 7.58
C ALA A 625 17.14 -24.97 8.04
N ASP A 626 16.38 -25.81 7.29
CA ASP A 626 16.51 -27.31 7.09
C ASP A 626 15.59 -27.88 5.94
N VAL A 627 15.79 -27.56 4.63
CA VAL A 627 14.66 -27.46 3.62
C VAL A 627 14.87 -28.07 2.22
N ASN A 628 13.84 -28.56 1.50
CA ASN A 628 14.00 -29.27 0.20
C ASN A 628 12.98 -28.98 -0.98
N ASN A 629 12.82 -27.77 -1.54
CA ASN A 629 11.96 -27.44 -2.73
C ASN A 629 11.98 -28.46 -3.85
N SER A 630 10.79 -28.74 -4.38
CA SER A 630 10.58 -29.68 -5.44
C SER A 630 11.37 -30.96 -5.17
N GLY A 631 11.65 -31.24 -3.88
CA GLY A 631 12.59 -32.22 -3.36
C GLY A 631 14.10 -31.89 -3.23
N THR A 632 14.62 -30.66 -3.12
CA THR A 632 16.08 -30.33 -3.06
C THR A 632 16.40 -29.02 -2.34
N GLU A 633 17.63 -28.83 -1.81
CA GLU A 633 18.28 -27.69 -1.08
C GLU A 633 19.46 -27.04 -1.91
N LEU A 634 19.68 -25.71 -1.88
CA LEU A 634 20.89 -24.92 -2.24
C LEU A 634 21.30 -23.80 -1.21
N GLY A 635 21.50 -24.08 0.08
CA GLY A 635 22.25 -23.35 1.16
C GLY A 635 22.40 -21.82 1.33
N ALA A 636 22.13 -20.96 0.35
CA ALA A 636 21.82 -19.55 0.60
C ALA A 636 20.44 -18.84 0.95
N ALA A 637 19.06 -18.81 0.74
CA ALA A 637 17.77 -19.05 -0.09
C ALA A 637 16.59 -19.45 0.74
N ASP A 638 16.91 -20.30 1.72
CA ASP A 638 16.93 -19.97 3.12
C ASP A 638 16.77 -18.49 3.08
N TYR A 639 15.54 -18.03 3.08
CA TYR A 639 15.21 -16.66 3.11
C TYR A 639 15.02 -15.85 1.70
N ILE A 640 15.62 -16.01 0.44
CA ILE A 640 15.48 -15.15 -0.86
C ILE A 640 14.95 -15.70 -2.26
N ALA A 641 14.47 -14.93 -3.29
CA ALA A 641 14.94 -14.84 -4.74
C ALA A 641 14.18 -14.21 -5.98
N LYS A 642 13.19 -14.73 -6.74
CA LYS A 642 12.79 -14.27 -8.14
C LYS A 642 11.58 -14.88 -8.93
N TRP A 643 10.36 -15.20 -8.45
CA TRP A 643 9.21 -15.86 -9.20
C TRP A 643 9.44 -16.95 -10.35
N ASP A 644 10.30 -16.76 -11.36
CA ASP A 644 9.93 -16.04 -12.59
C ASP A 644 8.63 -16.43 -13.28
N GLY A 645 8.00 -17.57 -13.02
CA GLY A 645 6.75 -18.00 -13.68
C GLY A 645 6.10 -19.22 -13.09
N THR A 646 6.98 -20.16 -12.76
CA THR A 646 6.69 -21.57 -12.51
C THR A 646 7.80 -22.28 -11.72
N ASN A 647 8.68 -21.57 -10.97
CA ASN A 647 9.75 -22.10 -10.09
C ASN A 647 10.75 -21.04 -9.60
N TRP A 648 11.59 -21.34 -8.59
CA TRP A 648 12.50 -20.44 -7.84
C TRP A 648 14.07 -20.60 -7.70
N SER A 649 14.95 -20.04 -8.58
CA SER A 649 16.41 -19.72 -8.28
C SER A 649 16.81 -18.54 -7.28
N ALA A 650 17.81 -17.62 -7.45
CA ALA A 650 18.62 -16.95 -6.35
C ALA A 650 19.02 -15.42 -6.36
N LEU A 651 18.96 -14.69 -5.23
CA LEU A 651 19.58 -13.35 -5.03
C LEU A 651 20.93 -13.36 -4.22
N GLY A 652 21.78 -14.42 -4.15
CA GLY A 652 23.15 -14.38 -3.54
C GLY A 652 23.64 -15.35 -2.41
N SER A 653 24.85 -15.20 -1.78
CA SER A 653 25.50 -16.26 -0.91
C SER A 653 26.91 -15.87 -0.26
N ASN A 654 27.68 -16.44 0.76
CA ASN A 654 29.06 -16.00 1.35
C ASN A 654 30.52 -16.48 0.91
N GLY A 655 31.19 -17.50 1.49
CA GLY A 655 32.60 -17.93 1.16
C GLY A 655 32.98 -19.20 0.30
N ALA A 656 32.08 -20.08 -0.17
CA ALA A 656 32.26 -21.37 -0.91
C ALA A 656 30.99 -21.98 -1.62
N GLY A 657 29.83 -22.19 -0.97
CA GLY A 657 28.47 -21.86 -1.49
C GLY A 657 27.32 -22.86 -1.31
N ASP A 658 26.22 -22.66 -0.55
CA ASP A 658 25.89 -21.98 0.76
C ASP A 658 25.87 -20.40 0.93
N GLY A 659 25.21 -19.76 1.92
CA GLY A 659 24.84 -18.28 1.97
C GLY A 659 25.63 -17.08 2.62
N SER A 660 25.17 -15.80 2.47
CA SER A 660 25.51 -14.46 3.19
C SER A 660 24.52 -13.53 4.11
N LEU A 661 23.29 -13.81 4.68
CA LEU A 661 22.25 -13.06 5.52
C LEU A 661 22.09 -13.98 6.76
N ASN A 662 21.41 -13.58 7.84
CA ASN A 662 21.57 -14.35 9.09
C ASN A 662 20.42 -14.28 10.14
N ASP A 663 19.34 -13.55 9.88
CA ASP A 663 17.94 -13.79 10.27
C ASP A 663 17.06 -12.83 9.42
N ASN A 664 15.75 -12.93 9.44
CA ASN A 664 14.64 -12.10 8.87
C ASN A 664 14.77 -10.95 7.78
N VAL A 665 13.61 -10.58 7.19
CA VAL A 665 13.25 -9.43 6.29
C VAL A 665 11.82 -8.98 6.59
N TYR A 666 11.32 -7.93 5.91
CA TYR A 666 10.06 -7.71 5.25
C TYR A 666 9.88 -6.50 4.23
N ALA A 667 10.90 -5.74 3.78
CA ALA A 667 10.76 -4.46 2.99
C ALA A 667 11.49 -4.36 1.64
N ILE A 668 10.78 -4.14 0.52
CA ILE A 668 11.37 -4.09 -0.84
C ILE A 668 10.76 -3.21 -2.02
N ALA A 669 10.63 -1.86 -1.97
CA ALA A 669 10.50 -0.96 -3.16
C ALA A 669 9.62 -1.26 -4.43
N VAL A 670 9.80 -0.51 -5.52
CA VAL A 670 10.17 -0.89 -6.90
C VAL A 670 10.21 0.37 -7.78
N SER A 671 11.33 1.05 -7.81
CA SER A 671 11.68 1.66 -9.09
C SER A 671 11.96 0.49 -10.04
N GLY A 672 11.27 0.44 -11.19
CA GLY A 672 11.05 -0.69 -12.10
C GLY A 672 11.87 -1.99 -11.93
N SER A 673 13.18 -1.95 -12.21
CA SER A 673 14.06 -3.13 -12.21
C SER A 673 15.01 -3.22 -11.01
N ASP A 674 15.30 -2.09 -10.36
CA ASP A 674 16.36 -1.99 -9.37
C ASP A 674 15.75 -2.16 -7.98
N VAL A 675 16.45 -2.82 -7.05
CA VAL A 675 15.72 -3.43 -5.92
C VAL A 675 16.47 -3.66 -4.62
N TYR A 676 15.91 -3.10 -3.56
CA TYR A 676 16.37 -3.20 -2.20
C TYR A 676 15.08 -3.11 -1.31
N ALA A 677 14.88 -3.58 -0.06
CA ALA A 677 15.70 -4.23 0.97
C ALA A 677 16.26 -3.34 2.11
N GLY A 678 15.47 -3.11 3.16
CA GLY A 678 15.88 -2.51 4.44
C GLY A 678 15.14 -3.16 5.65
N GLY A 679 15.75 -3.55 6.78
CA GLY A 679 15.33 -4.44 7.96
C GLY A 679 16.32 -4.72 9.02
N ARG A 680 16.42 -5.72 9.98
CA ARG A 680 16.91 -5.81 11.46
C ARG A 680 18.33 -6.23 12.00
N PHE A 681 19.26 -6.68 11.16
CA PHE A 681 20.48 -7.51 11.28
C PHE A 681 21.66 -7.26 12.30
N ALA A 682 22.95 -7.56 11.93
CA ALA A 682 24.29 -7.41 12.56
C ALA A 682 25.54 -7.99 11.75
N ASP A 683 26.11 -7.24 10.80
CA ASP A 683 27.31 -7.37 9.93
C ASP A 683 27.46 -8.51 8.86
N VAL A 684 27.19 -8.26 7.56
CA VAL A 684 27.52 -9.13 6.38
C VAL A 684 27.41 -8.36 5.04
N ASN A 685 27.76 -8.89 3.85
CA ASN A 685 28.96 -9.62 3.39
C ASN A 685 28.98 -9.57 1.85
N ASN A 686 30.11 -9.66 1.14
CA ASN A 686 30.17 -9.86 -0.32
C ASN A 686 31.57 -10.22 -0.88
N SER A 687 31.66 -10.82 -2.07
CA SER A 687 32.74 -11.71 -2.59
C SER A 687 33.47 -12.62 -1.57
N GLY A 688 32.80 -12.97 -0.47
CA GLY A 688 33.35 -13.67 0.68
C GLY A 688 34.08 -12.73 1.63
N THR A 689 33.55 -11.54 1.92
CA THR A 689 34.29 -10.36 2.44
C THR A 689 33.41 -9.29 3.09
N GLU A 690 33.98 -8.38 3.90
CA GLU A 690 33.32 -7.14 4.39
C GLU A 690 33.71 -5.84 3.59
N LEU A 691 32.89 -4.77 3.59
CA LEU A 691 32.99 -3.44 2.88
C LEU A 691 32.85 -2.28 3.86
N GLY A 692 32.11 -2.46 4.95
CA GLY A 692 31.72 -1.39 5.82
C GLY A 692 30.92 -0.30 5.13
N ALA A 693 30.04 -0.49 4.11
CA ALA A 693 29.22 0.64 3.60
C ALA A 693 27.69 0.58 3.29
N ALA A 694 26.90 -0.41 3.70
CA ALA A 694 25.43 -0.34 3.69
C ALA A 694 24.83 -1.31 4.70
N ASP A 695 23.95 -0.81 5.52
CA ASP A 695 23.19 -1.57 6.47
C ASP A 695 21.76 -1.15 6.09
N TYR A 696 20.79 -1.09 6.99
CA TYR A 696 19.35 -0.82 6.86
C TYR A 696 18.69 -0.18 5.57
N ILE A 697 19.38 0.33 4.54
CA ILE A 697 18.99 0.34 3.11
C ILE A 697 20.09 -0.21 2.17
N ALA A 698 19.65 -0.94 1.14
CA ALA A 698 20.52 -1.59 0.13
C ALA A 698 20.65 -0.91 -1.29
N LYS A 699 21.05 -1.62 -2.41
CA LYS A 699 21.30 -1.02 -3.81
C LYS A 699 21.09 -1.83 -5.14
N TRP A 700 20.94 -3.15 -5.20
CA TRP A 700 20.85 -3.95 -6.48
C TRP A 700 22.04 -3.95 -7.48
N ASP A 701 22.56 -2.79 -7.89
CA ASP A 701 23.49 -2.55 -9.02
C ASP A 701 23.56 -3.64 -10.13
N GLY A 702 22.41 -4.08 -10.65
CA GLY A 702 22.27 -5.04 -11.75
C GLY A 702 22.54 -6.52 -11.48
N ALA A 703 23.15 -6.88 -10.34
CA ALA A 703 23.56 -8.25 -9.94
C ALA A 703 24.14 -8.31 -8.51
N ASN A 704 23.87 -7.30 -7.67
CA ASN A 704 24.68 -6.91 -6.52
C ASN A 704 23.83 -6.12 -5.47
N TRP A 705 24.45 -5.28 -4.62
CA TRP A 705 23.83 -4.44 -3.57
C TRP A 705 24.66 -3.15 -3.35
N SER A 706 24.88 -2.68 -2.10
CA SER A 706 25.57 -1.44 -1.63
C SER A 706 24.70 -0.22 -1.37
N ALA A 707 25.29 0.97 -1.56
CA ALA A 707 24.78 2.28 -1.95
C ALA A 707 25.92 3.14 -2.62
N LEU A 708 25.99 4.48 -2.44
CA LEU A 708 27.08 5.42 -2.81
C LEU A 708 27.47 6.46 -1.70
N GLY A 709 28.66 6.41 -1.08
CA GLY A 709 29.01 7.23 0.12
C GLY A 709 30.21 6.72 0.96
N SER A 710 30.21 6.98 2.29
CA SER A 710 30.93 6.21 3.36
C SER A 710 30.68 6.84 4.74
N ASN A 711 30.25 6.12 5.79
CA ASN A 711 30.20 6.66 7.17
C ASN A 711 31.50 7.23 7.69
N GLY A 712 32.60 6.60 7.32
CA GLY A 712 33.93 7.06 7.64
C GLY A 712 34.56 6.37 8.85
N SER A 713 33.89 5.40 9.49
CA SER A 713 34.57 4.39 10.31
C SER A 713 34.10 2.92 10.18
N GLY A 714 33.03 2.57 9.45
CA GLY A 714 32.91 1.23 8.87
C GLY A 714 31.68 0.36 9.16
N ASP A 715 30.63 0.87 9.79
CA ASP A 715 29.30 0.27 9.88
C ASP A 715 28.28 1.37 9.89
N GLY A 716 27.03 1.05 9.58
CA GLY A 716 25.85 1.89 9.53
C GLY A 716 25.85 3.32 9.03
N SER A 717 24.66 3.75 8.68
CA SER A 717 24.34 5.16 8.74
C SER A 717 23.63 5.54 10.03
N LEU A 718 23.08 4.60 10.81
CA LEU A 718 21.92 4.73 11.72
C LEU A 718 21.22 3.48 12.42
N ASN A 719 21.71 2.81 13.50
CA ASN A 719 21.32 1.42 13.86
C ASN A 719 20.03 1.13 14.68
N ASN A 720 19.14 2.09 14.86
CA ASN A 720 17.74 1.75 15.16
C ASN A 720 17.06 1.65 13.79
N SER A 721 15.89 1.05 13.76
CA SER A 721 15.60 -0.18 13.05
C SER A 721 14.30 -0.14 12.25
N VAL A 722 14.26 0.42 11.02
CA VAL A 722 13.07 0.81 10.20
C VAL A 722 12.06 -0.29 9.80
N TYR A 723 10.95 0.09 9.15
CA TYR A 723 10.05 -0.80 8.40
C TYR A 723 9.95 -0.66 6.83
N ALA A 724 9.42 0.41 6.21
CA ALA A 724 8.43 0.25 5.11
C ALA A 724 8.39 1.17 3.84
N ILE A 725 8.66 0.66 2.61
CA ILE A 725 9.05 1.35 1.32
C ILE A 725 7.99 1.97 0.39
N ALA A 726 8.44 2.94 -0.44
CA ALA A 726 8.16 3.11 -1.86
C ALA A 726 9.32 3.85 -2.62
N VAL A 727 9.23 4.22 -3.93
CA VAL A 727 10.22 5.05 -4.72
C VAL A 727 9.55 5.99 -5.75
N SER A 728 10.07 7.17 -6.18
CA SER A 728 9.67 7.81 -7.46
C SER A 728 10.71 8.50 -8.27
N GLY A 729 10.79 8.13 -9.53
CA GLY A 729 11.76 8.74 -10.43
C GLY A 729 13.14 8.57 -9.81
N THR A 730 13.72 9.66 -9.30
CA THR A 730 15.05 9.65 -8.68
C THR A 730 15.11 9.86 -7.18
N ASP A 731 14.08 10.41 -6.52
CA ASP A 731 13.96 10.20 -5.08
C ASP A 731 12.78 9.27 -4.77
N ILE A 732 12.32 9.30 -3.53
CA ILE A 732 11.96 8.12 -2.81
C ILE A 732 11.00 8.56 -1.69
N TYR A 733 10.97 7.94 -0.52
CA TYR A 733 10.81 8.49 0.84
C TYR A 733 11.55 7.47 1.76
N ALA A 734 12.15 7.72 2.94
CA ALA A 734 12.83 6.65 3.74
C ALA A 734 13.26 6.85 5.24
N GLY A 735 12.85 6.01 6.24
CA GLY A 735 13.55 5.76 7.57
C GLY A 735 12.78 5.76 8.95
N GLY A 736 13.43 6.16 10.13
CA GLY A 736 12.91 6.50 11.54
C GLY A 736 13.73 6.72 12.93
N TRP A 737 13.58 5.94 14.06
CA TRP A 737 14.04 6.13 15.51
C TRP A 737 15.56 6.12 15.53
N PHE A 738 16.37 7.07 16.02
CA PHE A 738 17.76 7.10 15.46
C PHE A 738 18.89 7.93 16.21
N GLU A 739 19.48 7.52 17.35
CA GLU A 739 20.76 8.14 17.85
C GLU A 739 21.98 8.08 16.89
N ASN A 740 22.47 9.25 16.47
CA ASN A 740 23.58 9.44 15.52
C ASN A 740 23.37 8.72 14.18
N VAL A 741 22.57 9.32 13.29
CA VAL A 741 22.02 8.67 12.06
C VAL A 741 21.92 9.45 10.69
N ASN A 742 22.68 9.22 9.62
CA ASN A 742 23.43 10.28 8.91
C ASN A 742 23.56 10.36 7.34
N ASN A 743 24.37 11.33 6.81
CA ASN A 743 24.93 11.46 5.43
C ASN A 743 26.30 12.17 5.23
N GLY A 744 27.24 11.62 4.43
CA GLY A 744 28.51 12.27 4.03
C GLY A 744 29.44 12.93 5.09
N GLY A 745 29.29 12.70 6.40
CA GLY A 745 30.24 13.21 7.43
C GLY A 745 29.87 14.48 8.25
N THR A 746 28.71 15.15 8.10
CA THR A 746 28.36 16.40 8.84
C THR A 746 26.91 16.55 9.36
N ALA A 747 26.67 16.30 10.66
CA ALA A 747 25.30 16.21 11.19
C ALA A 747 24.32 17.37 11.05
N LEU A 748 24.80 18.61 10.92
CA LEU A 748 24.03 19.87 10.81
C LEU A 748 23.13 20.30 11.99
N SER A 749 22.34 19.41 12.63
CA SER A 749 21.16 19.74 13.46
C SER A 749 20.11 20.54 12.66
N ALA A 750 19.15 19.84 12.03
CA ALA A 750 18.26 20.46 11.03
C ALA A 750 16.97 19.72 10.57
N ALA A 751 16.87 18.37 10.62
CA ALA A 751 16.05 17.67 9.60
C ALA A 751 15.72 16.16 9.79
N ASP A 752 16.16 15.52 10.85
CA ASP A 752 15.91 14.16 11.40
C ASP A 752 14.63 13.40 10.85
N TYR A 753 13.49 13.67 11.46
CA TYR A 753 12.07 13.56 11.21
C TYR A 753 11.88 12.74 9.94
N ILE A 754 11.59 13.31 8.79
CA ILE A 754 11.30 12.55 7.57
C ILE A 754 12.49 12.76 6.57
N ALA A 755 12.54 13.67 5.58
CA ALA A 755 13.77 14.05 4.81
C ALA A 755 14.57 13.12 3.78
N LYS A 756 15.20 13.69 2.71
CA LYS A 756 15.16 13.36 1.23
C LYS A 756 16.46 12.79 0.52
N TRP A 757 16.49 12.46 -0.80
CA TRP A 757 17.66 11.92 -1.55
C TRP A 757 17.48 11.75 -3.08
N ASP A 758 18.11 12.58 -3.92
CA ASP A 758 18.00 12.58 -5.41
C ASP A 758 18.84 11.51 -6.12
N GLY A 759 19.53 10.68 -5.33
CA GLY A 759 20.68 9.89 -5.77
C GLY A 759 21.97 10.23 -5.04
N THR A 760 22.10 11.39 -4.37
CA THR A 760 23.43 11.92 -3.99
C THR A 760 23.74 12.22 -2.51
N ASN A 761 22.94 13.04 -1.81
CA ASN A 761 23.13 13.48 -0.41
C ASN A 761 21.93 14.30 0.12
N TRP A 762 22.17 15.20 1.09
CA TRP A 762 21.18 15.85 1.96
C TRP A 762 21.41 17.38 2.08
N SER A 763 20.64 18.06 2.93
CA SER A 763 20.56 19.54 3.13
C SER A 763 20.02 19.94 4.54
N ALA A 764 19.58 21.20 4.75
CA ALA A 764 19.01 21.69 6.03
C ALA A 764 18.14 22.98 5.94
N LEU A 765 16.91 22.99 6.50
CA LEU A 765 16.08 24.17 6.87
C LEU A 765 15.08 23.92 8.04
N GLY A 766 13.83 23.48 7.73
CA GLY A 766 12.68 23.38 8.63
C GLY A 766 12.74 22.25 9.68
N SER A 767 12.29 22.64 10.86
CA SER A 767 12.85 22.15 12.10
C SER A 767 12.08 22.68 13.30
N ASP A 768 12.27 22.17 14.52
CA ASP A 768 11.60 22.71 15.72
C ASP A 768 12.00 24.12 16.14
N GLY A 769 12.77 24.82 15.32
CA GLY A 769 13.24 26.16 15.60
C GLY A 769 14.33 26.24 16.68
N ALA A 770 14.67 25.13 17.33
CA ALA A 770 15.69 25.04 18.37
C ALA A 770 16.81 24.02 18.06
N GLY A 771 16.67 23.22 16.99
CA GLY A 771 17.67 22.20 16.66
C GLY A 771 17.23 20.79 17.03
N GLY A 772 15.94 20.61 17.32
CA GLY A 772 15.24 19.40 17.70
C GLY A 772 14.06 19.05 16.84
N GLY A 773 13.44 17.94 17.16
CA GLY A 773 12.23 17.48 16.58
C GLY A 773 11.03 18.39 16.48
N SER A 774 10.35 18.41 15.35
CA SER A 774 8.94 18.77 15.25
C SER A 774 8.04 18.36 16.41
N LEU A 775 8.14 17.14 17.00
CA LEU A 775 7.28 16.56 18.06
C LEU A 775 7.29 15.00 18.03
N PRO A 776 7.78 14.09 18.93
CA PRO A 776 8.80 13.97 20.00
C PRO A 776 9.62 12.62 20.09
N PRO A 777 10.45 12.44 21.12
CA PRO A 777 10.84 11.14 21.66
C PRO A 777 9.72 10.12 21.92
N ALA A 778 10.14 8.87 21.93
CA ALA A 778 9.46 7.59 22.20
C ALA A 778 8.62 6.94 21.07
N SER A 779 8.55 7.57 19.91
CA SER A 779 7.72 7.32 18.70
C SER A 779 7.96 6.07 17.75
N GLY A 780 7.74 6.11 16.41
CA GLY A 780 7.48 5.05 15.36
C GLY A 780 7.16 5.70 13.95
N VAL A 781 6.91 5.05 12.77
CA VAL A 781 6.18 5.47 11.47
C VAL A 781 6.17 4.44 10.22
N LYS A 782 5.18 3.65 9.68
CA LYS A 782 5.23 2.33 8.89
C LYS A 782 4.71 2.07 7.40
N ALA A 783 4.48 2.98 6.43
CA ALA A 783 4.74 2.74 4.96
C ALA A 783 4.66 4.05 4.18
N ILE A 784 4.75 4.14 2.82
CA ILE A 784 4.47 5.34 1.97
C ILE A 784 3.97 4.95 0.47
N VAL A 785 3.73 5.83 -0.57
CA VAL A 785 3.08 5.54 -1.95
C VAL A 785 3.21 6.62 -3.10
N ILE A 786 2.39 6.73 -4.22
CA ILE A 786 1.97 8.06 -4.84
C ILE A 786 0.65 8.37 -5.62
N SER A 787 0.15 9.61 -5.40
CA SER A 787 -0.22 10.59 -6.45
C SER A 787 0.38 12.01 -6.18
N GLY A 788 0.79 12.73 -7.23
CA GLY A 788 1.23 14.14 -7.14
C GLY A 788 2.48 14.43 -6.28
N ALA A 789 2.38 15.33 -5.29
CA ALA A 789 3.47 15.75 -4.39
C ALA A 789 3.20 15.47 -2.88
N ASN A 790 2.20 14.63 -2.61
CA ASN A 790 1.21 14.73 -1.53
C ASN A 790 1.41 13.78 -0.33
N VAL A 791 2.65 13.44 0.02
CA VAL A 791 3.32 12.39 0.86
C VAL A 791 2.83 11.60 2.09
N TYR A 792 2.31 12.02 3.23
CA TYR A 792 2.03 11.09 4.34
C TYR A 792 2.68 11.28 5.75
N VAL A 793 3.45 12.29 6.17
CA VAL A 793 4.60 12.23 7.16
C VAL A 793 4.70 11.32 8.51
N GLY A 794 4.55 11.69 9.83
CA GLY A 794 5.13 11.03 11.08
C GLY A 794 4.55 11.18 12.56
N GLY A 795 4.98 11.96 13.63
CA GLY A 795 4.18 12.11 14.95
C GLY A 795 4.66 12.20 16.48
N TRP A 796 3.76 12.22 17.53
CA TRP A 796 3.74 12.31 19.09
C TRP A 796 3.68 13.68 19.84
N PHE A 797 2.99 13.83 21.01
CA PHE A 797 2.96 15.05 21.85
C PHE A 797 2.94 14.91 23.43
N GLU A 798 2.74 16.01 24.18
CA GLU A 798 2.47 16.08 25.65
C GLU A 798 2.23 17.54 26.14
N ASN A 799 3.22 18.42 26.03
CA ASN A 799 3.24 19.76 26.63
C ASN A 799 4.20 20.66 25.83
N VAL A 800 3.68 21.65 25.08
CA VAL A 800 4.41 22.12 23.89
C VAL A 800 5.39 23.28 24.16
N ASN A 801 6.64 23.13 23.71
CA ASN A 801 7.71 24.12 23.86
C ASN A 801 7.62 25.30 22.87
N ASN A 802 7.06 25.06 21.67
CA ASN A 802 6.93 26.02 20.54
C ASN A 802 6.53 27.46 20.94
N GLY A 803 5.43 27.63 21.68
CA GLY A 803 4.95 28.93 22.17
C GLY A 803 4.57 29.98 21.10
N GLY A 804 4.40 29.58 19.84
CA GLY A 804 4.03 30.44 18.70
C GLY A 804 2.56 30.90 18.72
N THR A 805 1.57 30.02 18.61
CA THR A 805 1.64 28.56 18.32
C THR A 805 0.83 27.76 19.37
N PRO A 806 0.97 26.42 19.52
CA PRO A 806 1.55 25.40 18.62
C PRO A 806 0.50 24.86 17.63
N LEU A 807 0.77 23.81 16.83
CA LEU A 807 -0.28 22.99 16.18
C LEU A 807 -0.13 21.49 16.39
N ASN A 808 -0.22 21.01 17.65
CA ASN A 808 -0.45 19.58 17.97
C ASN A 808 -1.90 19.13 17.70
N ALA A 809 -2.40 19.75 16.65
CA ALA A 809 -3.20 19.13 15.67
C ALA A 809 -2.20 18.58 14.62
N ALA A 810 -1.12 17.97 15.08
CA ALA A 810 -0.09 17.39 14.22
C ALA A 810 0.06 15.91 14.57
N ASP A 811 -1.00 15.36 15.14
CA ASP A 811 -1.04 14.09 15.79
C ASP A 811 -1.87 13.03 15.08
N TYR A 812 -1.59 11.76 15.36
CA TYR A 812 -1.76 10.53 14.58
C TYR A 812 -1.88 10.61 13.01
N ILE A 813 -1.53 11.76 12.38
CA ILE A 813 -1.30 12.25 10.97
C ILE A 813 -1.01 13.81 11.03
N ALA A 814 -0.95 14.68 9.96
CA ALA A 814 -0.22 16.00 9.68
C ALA A 814 0.39 16.08 8.20
N LYS A 815 0.86 17.14 7.47
CA LYS A 815 1.17 16.96 5.97
C LYS A 815 1.98 17.95 5.03
N TRP A 816 3.25 17.79 4.60
CA TRP A 816 3.83 18.55 3.41
C TRP A 816 2.91 18.88 2.16
N ASP A 817 3.41 19.78 1.33
CA ASP A 817 3.17 20.00 -0.10
C ASP A 817 4.36 20.80 -0.66
N GLY A 818 4.80 21.74 0.18
CA GLY A 818 5.71 22.85 -0.08
C GLY A 818 5.98 23.81 1.13
N THR A 819 4.97 24.39 1.87
CA THR A 819 5.20 25.52 2.89
C THR A 819 4.43 25.81 4.25
N ASN A 820 3.17 25.44 4.62
CA ASN A 820 2.43 25.75 5.94
C ASN A 820 2.42 24.46 6.67
N TRP A 821 2.34 24.30 7.99
CA TRP A 821 1.51 23.19 8.47
C TRP A 821 -0.04 23.57 8.50
N SER A 822 -1.04 22.68 8.33
CA SER A 822 -2.49 23.07 8.17
C SER A 822 -3.46 21.91 8.49
N ALA A 823 -4.80 21.98 8.27
CA ALA A 823 -5.81 20.93 8.63
C ALA A 823 -6.61 20.28 7.47
N LEU A 824 -6.92 18.99 7.64
CA LEU A 824 -8.02 18.21 7.08
C LEU A 824 -9.35 18.44 7.84
N GLY A 825 -9.33 18.86 9.12
CA GLY A 825 -10.49 19.36 9.91
C GLY A 825 -10.26 19.30 11.44
N SER A 826 -10.98 20.02 12.33
CA SER A 826 -10.68 20.05 13.80
C SER A 826 -11.89 20.18 14.77
N ASP A 827 -11.77 19.73 16.03
CA ASP A 827 -12.89 19.49 16.96
C ASP A 827 -13.52 20.70 17.65
N GLY A 828 -12.75 21.74 17.88
CA GLY A 828 -13.26 22.91 18.58
C GLY A 828 -13.50 22.69 20.08
N ALA A 829 -12.83 21.71 20.68
CA ALA A 829 -12.51 21.58 22.10
C ALA A 829 -10.99 21.46 22.34
N GLY A 830 -10.18 21.51 21.29
CA GLY A 830 -8.73 21.40 21.29
C GLY A 830 -8.22 20.00 21.06
N GLY A 831 -9.11 19.02 20.85
CA GLY A 831 -8.90 17.58 20.97
C GLY A 831 -9.11 16.82 19.68
N GLY A 832 -8.48 15.67 19.61
CA GLY A 832 -8.16 15.02 18.38
C GLY A 832 -9.19 14.60 17.34
N SER A 833 -8.69 13.84 16.37
CA SER A 833 -9.33 13.37 15.13
C SER A 833 -9.23 11.86 14.87
N LEU A 834 -8.15 11.28 15.38
CA LEU A 834 -7.88 9.88 15.71
C LEU A 834 -7.65 9.86 17.27
N ASN A 835 -7.23 8.76 17.96
CA ASN A 835 -7.25 8.48 19.44
C ASN A 835 -6.44 7.25 19.95
N SER A 836 -5.83 6.36 19.13
CA SER A 836 -4.37 6.02 19.22
C SER A 836 -3.65 5.65 17.86
N GLU A 837 -2.76 4.62 17.61
CA GLU A 837 -1.62 4.41 16.56
C GLU A 837 -1.70 4.84 15.03
N VAL A 838 -1.07 4.25 13.97
CA VAL A 838 -1.39 4.16 12.48
C VAL A 838 -0.35 3.25 11.78
N TYR A 839 -0.54 2.70 10.54
CA TYR A 839 0.52 2.00 9.74
C TYR A 839 0.87 2.19 8.21
N VAL A 840 0.51 1.31 7.28
CA VAL A 840 0.94 1.44 5.85
C VAL A 840 0.23 2.67 5.19
N ILE A 841 0.56 3.33 4.04
CA ILE A 841 -0.43 4.32 3.45
C ILE A 841 -0.67 4.44 1.94
N ALA A 842 -1.91 4.89 1.58
CA ALA A 842 -2.56 5.70 0.49
C ALA A 842 -4.07 5.38 0.19
N VAL A 843 -4.64 5.47 -1.03
CA VAL A 843 -5.32 6.55 -1.77
C VAL A 843 -6.37 6.00 -2.87
N GLY A 844 -7.44 6.70 -3.43
CA GLY A 844 -8.43 6.34 -4.56
C GLY A 844 -9.17 7.05 -5.86
N PRO A 845 -8.85 8.08 -6.80
CA PRO A 845 -9.22 9.56 -7.20
C PRO A 845 -9.42 10.98 -6.40
N GLY A 846 -8.61 11.49 -5.42
CA GLY A 846 -8.83 12.65 -4.47
C GLY A 846 -9.12 12.56 -2.94
N ALA A 847 -8.27 12.07 -1.98
CA ALA A 847 -8.80 11.73 -0.62
C ALA A 847 -7.90 11.43 0.65
N LEU A 848 -8.37 10.68 1.72
CA LEU A 848 -7.57 10.01 2.83
C LEU A 848 -7.92 8.55 3.45
N TYR A 849 -7.55 7.40 2.88
CA TYR A 849 -7.27 6.00 3.30
C TYR A 849 -6.98 5.69 4.78
N ALA A 850 -6.94 6.62 5.75
CA ALA A 850 -6.02 6.48 6.88
C ALA A 850 -6.25 5.33 7.90
N GLY A 851 -5.83 5.33 9.17
CA GLY A 851 -5.33 4.00 9.54
C GLY A 851 -5.22 3.61 10.96
N GLY A 852 -6.28 3.46 11.75
CA GLY A 852 -6.20 2.42 12.78
C GLY A 852 -7.22 2.23 13.99
N ASP A 853 -6.84 2.03 15.30
CA ASP A 853 -7.47 1.96 16.65
C ASP A 853 -7.95 3.18 17.46
N PHE A 854 -9.24 3.19 17.53
CA PHE A 854 -9.84 4.27 16.85
C PHE A 854 -11.25 4.42 17.37
N ALA A 855 -11.40 4.02 18.62
CA ALA A 855 -12.61 3.89 19.35
C ALA A 855 -13.19 5.22 19.87
N ASN A 856 -13.59 6.25 19.06
CA ASN A 856 -14.51 7.40 19.42
C ASN A 856 -14.48 8.81 18.71
N VAL A 857 -15.14 9.04 17.55
CA VAL A 857 -15.17 10.26 16.69
C VAL A 857 -16.04 11.48 17.02
N ASN A 858 -15.87 12.55 16.24
CA ASN A 858 -16.91 13.41 15.63
C ASN A 858 -16.36 14.06 14.33
N ASN A 859 -17.23 14.61 13.47
CA ASN A 859 -16.84 15.64 12.49
C ASN A 859 -17.00 17.01 13.10
N ASN A 860 -15.96 17.86 13.16
CA ASN A 860 -16.00 19.29 13.46
C ASN A 860 -17.20 19.75 14.36
N GLY A 861 -17.61 18.97 15.40
CA GLY A 861 -18.85 19.17 16.20
C GLY A 861 -20.25 18.68 15.70
N ALA A 862 -20.39 17.55 14.99
CA ALA A 862 -21.64 16.98 14.42
C ALA A 862 -22.37 15.88 15.26
N VAL A 863 -23.22 15.02 14.63
CA VAL A 863 -23.89 13.80 15.21
C VAL A 863 -24.37 12.78 14.13
N LEU A 864 -23.75 11.59 14.03
CA LEU A 864 -23.72 10.67 12.83
C LEU A 864 -23.54 9.13 13.20
N PRO A 865 -23.44 8.16 12.23
CA PRO A 865 -23.66 6.67 12.40
C PRO A 865 -22.75 5.57 11.68
N TYR A 866 -22.19 4.57 12.41
CA TYR A 866 -21.75 3.19 12.01
C TYR A 866 -20.45 2.89 11.33
N ALA A 867 -19.43 3.35 12.00
CA ALA A 867 -18.35 3.85 11.26
C ALA A 867 -17.07 3.74 12.07
N ASP A 868 -16.83 2.56 12.62
CA ASP A 868 -15.65 2.41 13.43
C ASP A 868 -14.60 1.54 12.67
N ARG A 869 -13.59 0.89 13.24
CA ARG A 869 -12.49 0.02 12.71
C ARG A 869 -11.76 0.27 11.32
N VAL A 870 -12.27 1.06 10.37
CA VAL A 870 -11.69 1.76 9.16
C VAL A 870 -12.55 3.03 8.94
N ALA A 871 -12.22 4.23 8.41
CA ALA A 871 -13.02 5.50 8.53
C ALA A 871 -13.16 6.60 7.43
N ALA A 872 -14.14 7.49 7.63
CA ALA A 872 -14.66 8.68 6.91
C ALA A 872 -13.64 9.74 6.63
N TYR A 873 -14.04 10.72 5.77
CA TYR A 873 -13.49 11.87 4.90
C TYR A 873 -14.25 11.73 3.40
N GLY A 874 -14.05 12.49 2.23
CA GLY A 874 -14.58 12.87 0.71
C GLY A 874 -14.08 14.14 -0.33
N ILE A 875 -12.96 14.41 -1.17
CA ILE A 875 -12.25 15.69 -1.77
C ILE A 875 -11.75 15.72 -3.32
N ASP A 876 -10.97 16.78 -3.71
CA ASP A 876 -9.98 17.09 -4.80
C ASP A 876 -8.64 16.28 -4.89
N ASP A 877 -8.56 15.32 -5.82
CA ASP A 877 -7.41 15.07 -6.73
C ASP A 877 -8.02 14.58 -8.05
N PRO A 878 -8.25 15.53 -8.95
CA PRO A 878 -7.50 15.42 -10.19
C PRO A 878 -6.71 16.70 -10.48
N ALA A 879 -5.39 16.58 -10.58
CA ALA A 879 -4.50 17.69 -10.96
C ALA A 879 -5.02 18.57 -12.13
N PRO A 880 -4.95 19.91 -12.03
CA PRO A 880 -5.71 20.82 -12.90
C PRO A 880 -5.49 20.63 -14.41
N PHE A 881 -6.49 20.08 -15.10
CA PHE A 881 -6.43 19.79 -16.53
C PHE A 881 -7.04 20.92 -17.38
N VAL A 882 -6.57 21.06 -18.63
CA VAL A 882 -7.11 22.04 -19.58
C VAL A 882 -8.49 21.60 -20.11
N ALA A 883 -9.54 21.93 -19.36
CA ALA A 883 -10.94 21.67 -19.72
C ALA A 883 -11.35 22.30 -21.06
N SER A 884 -10.82 23.47 -21.46
CA SER A 884 -10.99 23.96 -22.83
C SER A 884 -9.93 24.96 -23.31
N ILE A 885 -9.76 25.04 -24.64
CA ILE A 885 -9.03 26.13 -25.32
C ILE A 885 -9.95 26.75 -26.36
N THR A 886 -10.57 27.89 -26.03
CA THR A 886 -11.54 28.58 -26.90
C THR A 886 -10.95 29.84 -27.53
N ARG A 887 -11.37 30.18 -28.75
CA ARG A 887 -10.85 31.37 -29.45
C ARG A 887 -11.57 32.64 -28.97
N ALA A 888 -10.91 33.43 -28.14
CA ALA A 888 -11.42 34.70 -27.60
C ALA A 888 -11.55 35.83 -28.66
N ASN A 889 -11.06 35.61 -29.88
CA ASN A 889 -11.28 36.52 -31.02
C ASN A 889 -12.21 35.89 -32.05
N ALA A 890 -12.91 36.74 -32.81
CA ALA A 890 -13.77 36.33 -33.91
C ALA A 890 -13.08 35.35 -34.87
N ASN A 891 -13.84 34.37 -35.37
CA ASN A 891 -13.36 33.37 -36.31
C ASN A 891 -14.18 33.45 -37.62
N PRO A 892 -13.60 33.86 -38.75
CA PRO A 892 -12.22 34.34 -38.95
C PRO A 892 -11.97 35.76 -38.38
N THR A 893 -10.71 36.12 -38.22
CA THR A 893 -10.24 37.48 -37.89
C THR A 893 -9.21 37.97 -38.91
N SER A 894 -9.06 39.29 -39.03
CA SER A 894 -7.99 39.96 -39.76
C SER A 894 -6.96 40.63 -38.83
N ALA A 895 -6.96 40.29 -37.54
CA ALA A 895 -5.97 40.76 -36.57
C ALA A 895 -4.59 40.11 -36.79
N LEU A 896 -3.53 40.78 -36.34
CA LEU A 896 -2.15 40.27 -36.42
C LEU A 896 -1.82 39.19 -35.37
N SER A 897 -2.63 39.10 -34.32
CA SER A 897 -2.59 38.06 -33.30
C SER A 897 -3.94 37.35 -33.20
N ALA A 898 -3.97 36.20 -32.52
CA ALA A 898 -5.20 35.52 -32.14
C ALA A 898 -5.10 35.16 -30.65
N ASN A 899 -6.03 35.68 -29.87
CA ASN A 899 -6.13 35.39 -28.45
C ASN A 899 -7.01 34.15 -28.24
N PHE A 900 -6.65 33.36 -27.23
CA PHE A 900 -7.41 32.21 -26.76
C PHE A 900 -7.70 32.38 -25.27
N THR A 901 -8.82 31.84 -24.82
CA THR A 901 -9.10 31.60 -23.40
C THR A 901 -8.84 30.13 -23.16
N VAL A 902 -7.86 29.86 -22.30
CA VAL A 902 -7.67 28.54 -21.70
C VAL A 902 -8.53 28.51 -20.45
N THR A 903 -9.24 27.42 -20.22
CA THR A 903 -10.03 27.16 -19.02
C THR A 903 -9.55 25.83 -18.46
N PHE A 904 -9.26 25.79 -17.17
CA PHE A 904 -8.86 24.60 -16.44
C PHE A 904 -10.09 23.99 -15.74
N SER A 905 -9.95 22.82 -15.12
CA SER A 905 -10.97 22.20 -14.28
C SER A 905 -11.32 23.08 -13.07
N GLU A 906 -10.30 23.61 -12.39
CA GLU A 906 -10.37 24.52 -11.25
C GLU A 906 -9.50 25.79 -11.45
N ASP A 907 -9.28 26.56 -10.37
CA ASP A 907 -8.39 27.73 -10.38
C ASP A 907 -6.92 27.31 -10.29
N VAL A 908 -6.09 27.76 -11.25
CA VAL A 908 -4.66 27.39 -11.33
C VAL A 908 -3.71 28.52 -10.92
N THR A 909 -2.57 28.13 -10.34
CA THR A 909 -1.43 29.02 -10.09
C THR A 909 -0.20 28.57 -10.90
N GLY A 910 0.88 29.38 -10.92
CA GLY A 910 2.14 29.06 -11.62
C GLY A 910 2.12 29.21 -13.15
N VAL A 911 1.04 28.79 -13.82
CA VAL A 911 0.94 28.75 -15.29
C VAL A 911 1.02 30.15 -15.94
N ASP A 912 1.91 30.33 -16.92
CA ASP A 912 2.06 31.57 -17.69
C ASP A 912 2.05 31.34 -19.23
N GLN A 913 2.61 32.25 -20.03
CA GLN A 913 2.65 32.10 -21.50
C GLN A 913 3.74 31.12 -21.98
N SER A 914 4.75 30.82 -21.16
CA SER A 914 5.88 29.97 -21.52
C SER A 914 5.51 28.49 -21.61
N ASP A 915 4.49 28.05 -20.88
CA ASP A 915 3.97 26.68 -20.87
C ASP A 915 3.23 26.30 -22.18
N PHE A 916 2.83 27.28 -23.00
CA PHE A 916 1.99 27.07 -24.19
C PHE A 916 2.77 27.10 -25.51
N ALA A 917 3.10 25.91 -26.05
CA ALA A 917 3.71 25.77 -27.37
C ALA A 917 2.68 25.84 -28.53
N LEU A 918 2.76 26.89 -29.37
CA LEU A 918 1.92 27.02 -30.57
C LEU A 918 2.41 26.15 -31.75
N THR A 919 2.01 24.88 -31.76
CA THR A 919 2.23 23.97 -32.89
C THR A 919 1.36 24.34 -34.09
N LYS A 920 1.95 24.34 -35.30
CA LYS A 920 1.22 24.51 -36.57
C LYS A 920 1.09 23.17 -37.28
N THR A 921 -0.14 22.68 -37.37
CA THR A 921 -0.59 21.59 -38.26
C THR A 921 -0.89 22.12 -39.66
#